data_AF-A0A2S0WD50-F1
#
_entry.id   AF-A0A2S0WD50-F1
#
_cell.length_a   1.000
_cell.length_b   1.000
_cell.length_c   1.000
_cell.angle_alpha   90.00
_cell.angle_beta   90.00
_cell.angle_gamma   90.00
#
_symmetry.space_group_name_H-M   'P 1'
#
loop_
_entity.id
_entity.type
_entity.pdbx_description
1 polymer ?
#
loop_
_entity_poly.entity_id
_entity_poly.type
_entity_poly.pdbx_seq_one_letter_code
_entity_poly.pdbx_strand_id
1 'polypeptide(L)'
;MSKQNIPPYARGYEGFKGTVGRTVEQSDPWWPEEKRAPGNSPNIVLVLLDDMGYSDIGPFGSEIATPTLDRLAQRGVRLTNYHTTPVCSPARAAVLTGLNPHRAGYASVANSDPGYPGFRLELGEDVATLPEVLRGHGYATYAVGKWHLTRDALLNAAADKSSWPIQRGFDQYYGALEAFNSFFHPNQIVQDNTIVQRESTPEGYYLTDDYTGHALEFIKGLRASDSRKPFFLYFAHTAMHGPLGAKESDIDKYRGTYDVGWDAIRQQRYHRQVQAGIIPAGTPLPEAVGKLGREIPSWESLDEDTRFIYAKYMEVYAAMVDNVDQSLGRIVDLLEELGELDNTIIVFTSDNGGTAEGGPEGTRSYFSRFANLPGIPGDFERDTPLNPELIGGPRAMSHYPEGWGNVSNTPFRFYKGQTYAGGIRVPLIISWPRGLPTDGSIRRQYQYVTDLTPTLLELAGLKHPGTRHNLPAKSIDGASFATVLHNPEAPSTHTEQYSEWGGNRGFYRDGWKVVANHEPGTPYDDGEWELYHVEQDPNEINNLACRYPEKLRELADAWERAAWENTVFPLDDRSNPHSYRRRAAEAEFDKPVTILPGTPKLERYRSSKLTKLRAFRVYIDVEYDDGNEGILLSHGDQGGGYALYIKEGKLWFAFNEYGRLHDVDCGSIPIGHHDIVLNTIPLPNFRATHKVYLDGRQAGALDEVWALIGFAPFSGIDVGVNRGGPVHWGLYEQHGSYRYTGKLHSVRYVPGPRTDYDPELIAELERDVEAAGD
;
A
#
# COMPACT_ATOMS: atom_id res chain seq x y z
N MET A 1 -56.84 10.17 9.78
CA MET A 1 -56.10 8.89 9.82
C MET A 1 -57.06 7.77 9.41
N SER A 2 -57.12 7.46 8.12
CA SER A 2 -57.97 6.38 7.62
C SER A 2 -57.34 5.04 8.01
N LYS A 3 -58.06 4.21 8.76
CA LYS A 3 -57.60 2.89 9.21
C LYS A 3 -57.44 1.99 7.97
N GLN A 4 -56.21 1.65 7.64
CA GLN A 4 -55.89 0.61 6.65
C GLN A 4 -56.68 -0.67 6.98
N ASN A 5 -57.41 -1.23 6.01
CA ASN A 5 -58.08 -2.54 6.13
C ASN A 5 -57.07 -3.69 5.98
N ILE A 6 -55.88 -3.53 6.53
CA ILE A 6 -54.84 -4.56 6.53
C ILE A 6 -55.10 -5.44 7.75
N PRO A 7 -55.40 -6.74 7.57
CA PRO A 7 -55.64 -7.63 8.69
C PRO A 7 -54.42 -7.69 9.63
N PRO A 8 -54.59 -7.85 10.95
CA PRO A 8 -53.49 -7.85 11.91
C PRO A 8 -52.52 -9.03 11.75
N TYR A 9 -52.91 -10.06 11.00
CA TYR A 9 -52.05 -11.20 10.65
C TYR A 9 -51.31 -11.01 9.32
N ALA A 10 -51.58 -9.92 8.58
CA ALA A 10 -50.90 -9.64 7.33
C ALA A 10 -49.44 -9.25 7.60
N ARG A 11 -48.55 -9.68 6.70
CA ARG A 11 -47.10 -9.45 6.78
C ARG A 11 -46.64 -8.73 5.50
N GLY A 12 -45.60 -7.91 5.59
CA GLY A 12 -45.00 -7.21 4.45
C GLY A 12 -45.63 -5.85 4.14
N TYR A 13 -46.51 -5.34 5.00
CA TYR A 13 -47.11 -3.99 4.89
C TYR A 13 -46.55 -3.00 5.92
N GLU A 14 -45.55 -3.42 6.71
CA GLU A 14 -44.90 -2.60 7.71
C GLU A 14 -44.29 -1.35 7.06
N GLY A 15 -44.70 -0.16 7.50
CA GLY A 15 -44.20 1.11 6.97
C GLY A 15 -44.81 1.56 5.63
N PHE A 16 -45.68 0.76 4.99
CA PHE A 16 -46.39 1.17 3.79
C PHE A 16 -47.45 2.25 4.09
N LYS A 17 -47.36 3.40 3.42
CA LYS A 17 -48.27 4.55 3.66
C LYS A 17 -49.41 4.69 2.64
N GLY A 18 -49.48 3.80 1.66
CA GLY A 18 -50.59 3.76 0.70
C GLY A 18 -51.83 3.02 1.25
N THR A 19 -52.73 2.65 0.35
CA THR A 19 -53.93 1.85 0.67
C THR A 19 -53.86 0.52 -0.08
N VAL A 20 -54.30 -0.58 0.55
CA VAL A 20 -54.32 -1.91 -0.06
C VAL A 20 -55.70 -2.53 0.12
N GLY A 21 -56.35 -2.84 -0.99
CA GLY A 21 -57.54 -3.66 -1.08
C GLY A 21 -57.23 -5.07 -1.59
N ARG A 22 -58.26 -5.83 -1.99
CA ARG A 22 -58.07 -7.19 -2.54
C ARG A 22 -57.59 -7.19 -3.99
N THR A 23 -57.76 -6.07 -4.70
CA THR A 23 -57.35 -5.88 -6.09
C THR A 23 -56.60 -4.56 -6.26
N VAL A 24 -55.91 -4.39 -7.39
CA VAL A 24 -55.16 -3.16 -7.71
C VAL A 24 -56.10 -1.96 -7.80
N GLU A 25 -57.32 -2.14 -8.30
CA GLU A 25 -58.35 -1.09 -8.40
C GLU A 25 -58.84 -0.60 -7.03
N GLN A 26 -58.62 -1.38 -5.97
CA GLN A 26 -58.97 -1.05 -4.59
C GLN A 26 -57.76 -0.55 -3.78
N SER A 27 -56.61 -0.34 -4.43
CA SER A 27 -55.34 -0.05 -3.78
C SER A 27 -54.70 1.21 -4.36
N ASP A 28 -54.10 2.02 -3.49
CA ASP A 28 -53.26 3.15 -3.88
C ASP A 28 -51.79 2.79 -3.60
N PRO A 29 -50.91 2.74 -4.61
CA PRO A 29 -49.51 2.48 -4.40
C PRO A 29 -48.85 3.63 -3.64
N TRP A 30 -47.81 3.31 -2.89
CA TRP A 30 -46.95 4.28 -2.23
C TRP A 30 -45.52 3.79 -2.32
N TRP A 31 -44.60 4.73 -2.53
CA TRP A 31 -43.16 4.47 -2.53
C TRP A 31 -42.52 5.24 -1.37
N PRO A 32 -41.57 4.64 -0.65
CA PRO A 32 -40.73 5.41 0.26
C PRO A 32 -40.00 6.50 -0.50
N GLU A 33 -39.77 7.64 0.15
CA GLU A 33 -38.92 8.69 -0.43
C GLU A 33 -37.53 8.13 -0.67
N GLU A 34 -37.02 8.32 -1.89
CA GLU A 34 -35.65 7.96 -2.21
C GLU A 34 -34.70 8.80 -1.35
N LYS A 35 -33.74 8.13 -0.73
CA LYS A 35 -32.70 8.82 0.01
C LYS A 35 -31.81 9.59 -0.97
N ARG A 36 -31.82 10.90 -0.88
CA ARG A 36 -31.03 11.81 -1.72
C ARG A 36 -30.13 12.67 -0.85
N ALA A 37 -28.94 12.98 -1.35
CA ALA A 37 -28.09 13.99 -0.75
C ALA A 37 -28.80 15.36 -0.77
N PRO A 38 -28.49 16.25 0.20
CA PRO A 38 -28.95 17.63 0.15
C PRO A 38 -28.70 18.28 -1.22
N GLY A 39 -29.61 19.19 -1.62
CA GLY A 39 -29.45 19.92 -2.88
C GLY A 39 -28.12 20.67 -2.91
N ASN A 40 -27.41 20.58 -4.05
CA ASN A 40 -26.09 21.18 -4.28
C ASN A 40 -24.93 20.60 -3.45
N SER A 41 -25.12 19.47 -2.76
CA SER A 41 -24.02 18.71 -2.17
C SER A 41 -22.85 18.55 -3.15
N PRO A 42 -21.60 18.84 -2.74
CA PRO A 42 -20.45 18.75 -3.64
C PRO A 42 -20.10 17.29 -3.93
N ASN A 43 -19.52 17.04 -5.10
CA ASN A 43 -18.76 15.81 -5.31
C ASN A 43 -17.48 15.87 -4.46
N ILE A 44 -16.91 14.71 -4.14
CA ILE A 44 -15.65 14.62 -3.39
C ILE A 44 -14.70 13.69 -4.13
N VAL A 45 -13.50 14.16 -4.43
CA VAL A 45 -12.40 13.36 -4.97
C VAL A 45 -11.26 13.42 -3.94
N LEU A 46 -10.97 12.28 -3.30
CA LEU A 46 -9.84 12.13 -2.41
C LEU A 46 -8.74 11.36 -3.13
N VAL A 47 -7.67 12.07 -3.50
CA VAL A 47 -6.46 11.50 -4.07
C VAL A 47 -5.45 11.23 -2.95
N LEU A 48 -5.09 9.96 -2.78
CA LEU A 48 -4.14 9.51 -1.78
C LEU A 48 -2.99 8.77 -2.46
N LEU A 49 -1.77 9.30 -2.33
CA LEU A 49 -0.56 8.69 -2.89
C LEU A 49 0.16 7.83 -1.85
N ASP A 50 0.96 6.89 -2.35
CA ASP A 50 1.70 5.91 -1.57
C ASP A 50 3.19 6.29 -1.57
N ASP A 51 3.77 6.59 -0.40
CA ASP A 51 5.20 6.93 -0.24
C ASP A 51 5.70 8.18 -0.99
N MET A 52 4.81 9.11 -1.38
CA MET A 52 5.26 10.38 -1.93
C MET A 52 5.78 11.31 -0.82
N GLY A 53 6.98 11.87 -0.99
CA GLY A 53 7.57 12.80 -0.04
C GLY A 53 6.98 14.22 -0.10
N TYR A 54 7.30 15.00 0.92
CA TYR A 54 6.79 16.36 1.11
C TYR A 54 7.09 17.31 -0.05
N SER A 55 8.26 17.15 -0.67
CA SER A 55 8.80 18.09 -1.67
C SER A 55 8.83 17.55 -3.09
N ASP A 56 8.08 16.48 -3.37
CA ASP A 56 8.09 15.83 -4.68
C ASP A 56 7.16 16.49 -5.71
N ILE A 57 6.29 17.42 -5.28
CA ILE A 57 5.37 18.15 -6.17
C ILE A 57 5.74 19.64 -6.30
N GLY A 58 5.43 20.23 -7.45
CA GLY A 58 5.71 21.62 -7.81
C GLY A 58 5.21 22.63 -6.76
N PRO A 59 3.96 22.50 -6.25
CA PRO A 59 3.43 23.42 -5.23
C PRO A 59 4.18 23.43 -3.89
N PHE A 60 5.06 22.44 -3.68
CA PHE A 60 5.91 22.25 -2.50
C PHE A 60 7.42 22.27 -2.82
N GLY A 61 7.80 22.83 -3.98
CA GLY A 61 9.18 23.18 -4.32
C GLY A 61 9.91 22.21 -5.24
N SER A 62 9.23 21.18 -5.76
CA SER A 62 9.82 20.22 -6.69
C SER A 62 10.10 20.82 -8.07
N GLU A 63 11.09 20.25 -8.75
CA GLU A 63 11.33 20.38 -10.19
C GLU A 63 10.46 19.46 -11.05
N ILE A 64 9.84 18.44 -10.44
CA ILE A 64 9.01 17.46 -11.16
C ILE A 64 7.78 18.16 -11.73
N ALA A 65 7.55 17.97 -13.04
CA ALA A 65 6.37 18.50 -13.74
C ALA A 65 5.07 17.96 -13.13
N THR A 66 4.33 18.83 -12.45
CA THR A 66 3.02 18.53 -11.83
C THR A 66 2.01 19.65 -12.10
N PRO A 67 1.76 19.99 -13.38
CA PRO A 67 0.96 21.16 -13.76
C PRO A 67 -0.50 21.09 -13.29
N THR A 68 -1.08 19.90 -13.14
CA THR A 68 -2.43 19.76 -12.59
C THR A 68 -2.46 20.15 -11.13
N LEU A 69 -1.49 19.69 -10.34
CA LEU A 69 -1.35 20.06 -8.94
C LEU A 69 -1.01 21.53 -8.78
N ASP A 70 -0.19 22.12 -9.65
CA ASP A 70 0.03 23.57 -9.70
C ASP A 70 -1.28 24.33 -9.89
N ARG A 71 -2.13 23.90 -10.83
CA ARG A 71 -3.45 24.50 -11.08
C ARG A 71 -4.38 24.35 -9.87
N LEU A 72 -4.45 23.17 -9.26
CA LEU A 72 -5.30 22.92 -8.09
C LEU A 72 -4.82 23.70 -6.86
N ALA A 73 -3.51 23.80 -6.66
CA ALA A 73 -2.91 24.59 -5.60
C ALA A 73 -3.20 26.08 -5.78
N GLN A 74 -3.09 26.62 -6.99
CA GLN A 74 -3.41 28.03 -7.28
C GLN A 74 -4.90 28.36 -7.08
N ARG A 75 -5.79 27.39 -7.35
CA ARG A 75 -7.26 27.53 -7.20
C ARG A 75 -7.76 26.90 -5.90
N GLY A 76 -6.89 26.74 -4.91
CA GLY A 76 -7.22 26.08 -3.66
C GLY A 76 -6.38 26.59 -2.50
N VAL A 77 -6.30 25.76 -1.47
CA VAL A 77 -5.57 26.02 -0.24
C VAL A 77 -4.50 24.96 -0.07
N ARG A 78 -3.28 25.39 0.27
CA ARG A 78 -2.16 24.51 0.62
C ARG A 78 -1.97 24.46 2.12
N LEU A 79 -1.95 23.27 2.71
CA LEU A 79 -1.62 23.07 4.11
C LEU A 79 -0.18 22.58 4.20
N THR A 80 0.69 23.39 4.80
CA THR A 80 2.12 23.05 4.90
C THR A 80 2.45 22.32 6.19
N ASN A 81 1.53 22.26 7.16
CA ASN A 81 1.72 21.64 8.46
C ASN A 81 0.71 20.51 8.72
N TYR A 82 0.38 19.78 7.65
CA TYR A 82 -0.48 18.61 7.69
C TYR A 82 0.34 17.35 7.95
N HIS A 83 -0.16 16.51 8.84
CA HIS A 83 0.50 15.28 9.27
C HIS A 83 -0.38 14.06 9.08
N THR A 84 0.27 12.93 8.86
CA THR A 84 -0.33 11.61 8.71
C THR A 84 0.42 10.63 9.61
N THR A 85 0.15 9.34 9.48
CA THR A 85 0.84 8.29 10.21
C THR A 85 2.18 7.93 9.55
N PRO A 86 3.12 7.27 10.25
CA PRO A 86 4.40 6.89 9.65
C PRO A 86 4.34 5.89 8.47
N VAL A 87 3.21 5.18 8.28
CA VAL A 87 3.07 4.11 7.27
C VAL A 87 1.64 4.01 6.71
N CYS A 88 1.51 3.38 5.53
CA CYS A 88 0.29 3.36 4.71
C CYS A 88 -1.02 2.82 5.34
N SER A 89 -1.09 1.59 5.87
CA SER A 89 -2.39 1.05 6.38
C SER A 89 -2.97 1.89 7.53
N PRO A 90 -2.18 2.29 8.56
CA PRO A 90 -2.63 3.25 9.57
C PRO A 90 -3.20 4.55 8.98
N ALA A 91 -2.53 5.17 8.02
CA ALA A 91 -3.01 6.40 7.38
C ALA A 91 -4.33 6.21 6.63
N ARG A 92 -4.46 5.11 5.88
CA ARG A 92 -5.66 4.76 5.12
C ARG A 92 -6.85 4.49 6.04
N ALA A 93 -6.62 3.83 7.18
CA ALA A 93 -7.63 3.64 8.20
C ALA A 93 -8.07 4.98 8.80
N ALA A 94 -7.11 5.84 9.14
CA ALA A 94 -7.38 7.14 9.75
C ALA A 94 -8.15 8.07 8.81
N VAL A 95 -7.73 8.20 7.55
CA VAL A 95 -8.38 9.11 6.58
C VAL A 95 -9.83 8.70 6.28
N LEU A 96 -10.11 7.39 6.23
CA LEU A 96 -11.43 6.87 5.92
C LEU A 96 -12.37 6.77 7.12
N THR A 97 -11.89 6.95 8.35
CA THR A 97 -12.74 6.78 9.56
C THR A 97 -12.75 8.01 10.47
N GLY A 98 -11.72 8.86 10.38
CA GLY A 98 -11.46 9.92 11.34
C GLY A 98 -11.04 9.40 12.73
N LEU A 99 -10.69 8.12 12.85
CA LEU A 99 -10.19 7.52 14.09
C LEU A 99 -8.67 7.47 14.08
N ASN A 100 -8.09 7.56 15.27
CA ASN A 100 -6.69 7.21 15.44
C ASN A 100 -6.44 5.76 15.01
N PRO A 101 -5.31 5.48 14.33
CA PRO A 101 -5.14 4.23 13.60
C PRO A 101 -5.16 2.99 14.50
N HIS A 102 -4.57 3.08 15.69
CA HIS A 102 -4.59 2.00 16.68
C HIS A 102 -6.01 1.70 17.17
N ARG A 103 -6.83 2.73 17.42
CA ARG A 103 -8.26 2.57 17.77
C ARG A 103 -9.10 1.97 16.65
N ALA A 104 -8.72 2.22 15.39
CA ALA A 104 -9.30 1.60 14.20
C ALA A 104 -8.85 0.13 14.02
N GLY A 105 -7.79 -0.29 14.71
CA GLY A 105 -7.21 -1.64 14.68
C GLY A 105 -5.95 -1.77 13.82
N TYR A 106 -5.25 -0.67 13.53
CA TYR A 106 -4.06 -0.61 12.69
C TYR A 106 -2.87 0.03 13.40
N ALA A 107 -2.20 -0.74 14.25
CA ALA A 107 -0.88 -0.42 14.79
C ALA A 107 0.25 -0.62 13.78
N SER A 108 0.00 -1.39 12.71
CA SER A 108 0.99 -1.71 11.69
C SER A 108 0.34 -1.95 10.32
N VAL A 109 1.14 -2.34 9.33
CA VAL A 109 0.67 -2.76 8.01
C VAL A 109 -0.11 -4.08 8.09
N ALA A 110 -1.05 -4.30 7.18
CA ALA A 110 -2.05 -5.38 7.24
C ALA A 110 -1.51 -6.81 6.95
N ASN A 111 -0.31 -7.13 7.42
CA ASN A 111 0.43 -8.34 7.06
C ASN A 111 0.75 -9.30 8.22
N SER A 112 0.55 -8.95 9.49
CA SER A 112 0.80 -9.87 10.62
C SER A 112 -0.04 -9.47 11.83
N ASP A 113 -1.03 -10.30 12.16
CA ASP A 113 -1.97 -10.13 13.28
C ASP A 113 -1.56 -11.03 14.47
N PRO A 114 -0.78 -10.49 15.43
CA PRO A 114 -0.37 -11.18 16.65
C PRO A 114 -1.50 -11.34 17.70
N GLY A 115 -2.73 -10.86 17.42
CA GLY A 115 -3.88 -11.07 18.30
C GLY A 115 -4.13 -9.97 19.35
N TYR A 116 -3.50 -8.79 19.22
CA TYR A 116 -3.77 -7.64 20.08
C TYR A 116 -4.84 -6.71 19.47
N PRO A 117 -5.64 -5.99 20.27
CA PRO A 117 -6.72 -5.14 19.75
C PRO A 117 -6.25 -4.07 18.75
N GLY A 118 -5.12 -3.42 19.01
CA GLY A 118 -4.51 -2.45 18.09
C GLY A 118 -3.91 -3.08 16.83
N PHE A 119 -3.65 -4.39 16.86
CA PHE A 119 -3.07 -5.18 15.76
C PHE A 119 -4.10 -6.11 15.10
N ARG A 120 -5.39 -5.79 15.19
CA ARG A 120 -6.44 -6.57 14.49
C ARG A 120 -6.23 -6.57 12.98
N LEU A 121 -5.66 -5.49 12.44
CA LEU A 121 -5.35 -5.27 11.02
C LEU A 121 -6.58 -5.42 10.10
N GLU A 122 -7.74 -5.12 10.67
CA GLU A 122 -9.02 -5.03 9.98
C GLU A 122 -9.86 -3.93 10.63
N LEU A 123 -10.78 -3.36 9.86
CA LEU A 123 -11.79 -2.45 10.41
C LEU A 123 -12.87 -3.24 11.16
N GLY A 124 -13.40 -2.64 12.22
CA GLY A 124 -14.36 -3.28 13.13
C GLY A 124 -15.79 -3.05 12.74
N GLU A 125 -16.70 -3.87 13.25
CA GLU A 125 -18.13 -3.66 13.03
C GLU A 125 -18.65 -2.35 13.65
N ASP A 126 -17.96 -1.84 14.68
CA ASP A 126 -18.21 -0.56 15.35
C ASP A 126 -17.46 0.62 14.71
N VAL A 127 -16.74 0.41 13.61
CA VAL A 127 -15.99 1.47 12.90
C VAL A 127 -16.75 1.86 11.64
N ALA A 128 -17.36 3.05 11.65
CA ALA A 128 -18.01 3.63 10.48
C ALA A 128 -16.99 4.32 9.58
N THR A 129 -17.05 4.03 8.29
CA THR A 129 -16.20 4.66 7.29
C THR A 129 -16.90 5.83 6.59
N LEU A 130 -16.13 6.81 6.14
CA LEU A 130 -16.58 7.95 5.32
C LEU A 130 -17.45 7.50 4.14
N PRO A 131 -17.09 6.52 3.29
CA PRO A 131 -17.97 6.01 2.25
C PRO A 131 -19.29 5.44 2.78
N GLU A 132 -19.31 4.69 3.89
CA GLU A 132 -20.58 4.23 4.49
C GLU A 132 -21.48 5.41 4.91
N VAL A 133 -20.87 6.46 5.49
CA VAL A 133 -21.58 7.68 5.88
C VAL A 133 -22.12 8.43 4.66
N LEU A 134 -21.30 8.64 3.63
CA LEU A 134 -21.67 9.35 2.41
C LEU A 134 -22.74 8.61 1.61
N ARG A 135 -22.58 7.29 1.42
CA ARG A 135 -23.60 6.41 0.83
C ARG A 135 -24.88 6.47 1.65
N GLY A 136 -24.73 6.46 2.98
CA GLY A 136 -25.78 6.74 3.93
C GLY A 136 -26.49 8.07 3.66
N HIS A 137 -25.83 9.11 3.18
CA HIS A 137 -26.47 10.38 2.80
C HIS A 137 -26.87 10.46 1.32
N GLY A 138 -26.87 9.35 0.57
CA GLY A 138 -27.34 9.30 -0.82
C GLY A 138 -26.28 9.63 -1.87
N TYR A 139 -24.99 9.64 -1.51
CA TYR A 139 -23.90 9.70 -2.48
C TYR A 139 -23.76 8.37 -3.23
N ALA A 140 -23.18 8.43 -4.44
CA ALA A 140 -22.52 7.27 -5.04
C ALA A 140 -21.09 7.18 -4.50
N THR A 141 -20.59 5.99 -4.22
CA THR A 141 -19.26 5.82 -3.61
C THR A 141 -18.38 4.89 -4.44
N TYR A 142 -17.22 5.39 -4.84
CA TYR A 142 -16.26 4.70 -5.69
C TYR A 142 -14.90 4.64 -5.02
N ALA A 143 -14.26 3.49 -5.10
CA ALA A 143 -12.85 3.34 -4.74
C ALA A 143 -12.07 2.79 -5.93
N VAL A 144 -10.94 3.44 -6.24
CA VAL A 144 -10.04 2.98 -7.28
C VAL A 144 -8.61 3.01 -6.77
N GLY A 145 -7.93 1.88 -6.85
CA GLY A 145 -6.53 1.70 -6.45
C GLY A 145 -6.31 0.89 -5.17
N LYS A 146 -5.27 1.23 -4.41
CA LYS A 146 -4.79 0.50 -3.22
C LYS A 146 -5.74 0.64 -2.03
N TRP A 147 -6.21 -0.50 -1.53
CA TRP A 147 -7.02 -0.59 -0.31
C TRP A 147 -6.15 -0.70 0.94
N HIS A 148 -5.40 -1.80 1.07
CA HIS A 148 -4.46 -2.08 2.16
C HIS A 148 -5.05 -2.05 3.59
N LEU A 149 -6.34 -2.38 3.72
CA LEU A 149 -7.10 -2.49 4.97
C LEU A 149 -7.75 -3.87 5.11
N THR A 150 -7.07 -4.90 4.61
CA THR A 150 -7.49 -6.30 4.67
C THR A 150 -6.26 -7.15 4.98
N ARG A 151 -6.37 -8.06 5.94
CA ARG A 151 -5.30 -9.00 6.28
C ARG A 151 -4.92 -9.85 5.07
N ASP A 152 -3.63 -10.13 4.92
CA ASP A 152 -3.08 -11.00 3.87
C ASP A 152 -3.80 -12.36 3.75
N ALA A 153 -4.11 -12.99 4.89
CA ALA A 153 -4.88 -14.25 4.94
C ALA A 153 -6.30 -14.17 4.35
N LEU A 154 -6.84 -12.97 4.13
CA LEU A 154 -8.18 -12.72 3.60
C LEU A 154 -8.17 -12.16 2.16
N LEU A 155 -7.04 -12.21 1.46
CA LEU A 155 -6.90 -11.75 0.07
C LEU A 155 -7.20 -12.84 -0.97
N ASN A 156 -8.07 -13.78 -0.62
CA ASN A 156 -8.40 -14.95 -1.44
C ASN A 156 -9.91 -15.05 -1.73
N ALA A 157 -10.26 -15.89 -2.71
CA ALA A 157 -11.64 -16.03 -3.17
C ALA A 157 -12.61 -16.60 -2.12
N ALA A 158 -12.10 -17.33 -1.11
CA ALA A 158 -12.89 -17.96 -0.06
C ALA A 158 -12.93 -17.13 1.24
N ALA A 159 -12.30 -15.96 1.26
CA ALA A 159 -12.17 -15.14 2.46
C ALA A 159 -13.52 -14.56 2.93
N ASP A 160 -13.59 -14.28 4.23
CA ASP A 160 -14.55 -13.29 4.73
C ASP A 160 -14.18 -11.92 4.14
N LYS A 161 -15.14 -11.30 3.44
CA LYS A 161 -14.97 -10.03 2.74
C LYS A 161 -15.46 -8.85 3.57
N SER A 162 -15.76 -9.04 4.85
CA SER A 162 -16.28 -7.98 5.74
C SER A 162 -15.41 -6.72 5.74
N SER A 163 -14.09 -6.84 5.60
CA SER A 163 -13.14 -5.72 5.50
C SER A 163 -12.79 -5.27 4.08
N TRP A 164 -13.41 -5.84 3.04
CA TRP A 164 -13.19 -5.42 1.64
C TRP A 164 -13.94 -4.11 1.32
N PRO A 165 -13.52 -3.37 0.27
CA PRO A 165 -14.08 -2.04 -0.03
C PRO A 165 -15.60 -1.99 -0.15
N ILE A 166 -16.23 -2.96 -0.82
CA ILE A 166 -17.69 -2.97 -1.01
C ILE A 166 -18.44 -3.12 0.32
N GLN A 167 -17.90 -3.91 1.24
CA GLN A 167 -18.46 -4.11 2.58
C GLN A 167 -18.18 -2.93 3.52
N ARG A 168 -17.27 -2.04 3.13
CA ARG A 168 -16.92 -0.80 3.82
C ARG A 168 -17.40 0.43 3.05
N GLY A 169 -18.58 0.32 2.41
CA GLY A 169 -19.37 1.47 1.97
C GLY A 169 -19.22 1.89 0.52
N PHE A 170 -18.33 1.26 -0.26
CA PHE A 170 -18.21 1.55 -1.69
C PHE A 170 -19.28 0.82 -2.51
N ASP A 171 -19.92 1.52 -3.45
CA ASP A 171 -20.83 0.95 -4.43
C ASP A 171 -20.06 0.19 -5.52
N GLN A 172 -18.88 0.70 -5.92
CA GLN A 172 -17.96 0.04 -6.86
C GLN A 172 -16.50 0.17 -6.43
N TYR A 173 -15.72 -0.86 -6.71
CA TYR A 173 -14.28 -0.92 -6.42
C TYR A 173 -13.49 -1.50 -7.60
N TYR A 174 -12.36 -0.90 -7.91
CA TYR A 174 -11.36 -1.45 -8.81
C TYR A 174 -9.95 -1.20 -8.30
N GLY A 175 -9.19 -2.24 -7.94
CA GLY A 175 -7.79 -2.05 -7.56
C GLY A 175 -7.17 -3.21 -6.80
N ALA A 176 -6.10 -2.91 -6.06
CA ALA A 176 -5.36 -3.89 -5.29
C ALA A 176 -5.73 -3.85 -3.80
N LEU A 177 -6.06 -5.02 -3.25
CA LEU A 177 -6.26 -5.14 -1.80
C LEU A 177 -4.94 -5.11 -1.01
N GLU A 178 -3.84 -5.51 -1.66
CA GLU A 178 -2.51 -5.67 -1.08
C GLU A 178 -1.70 -4.36 -0.99
N ALA A 179 -0.54 -4.43 -0.35
CA ALA A 179 0.30 -3.27 -0.01
C ALA A 179 0.95 -2.57 -1.22
N PHE A 180 1.32 -3.32 -2.26
CA PHE A 180 2.00 -2.79 -3.45
C PHE A 180 1.82 -3.75 -4.63
N ASN A 181 2.20 -3.31 -5.83
CA ASN A 181 2.11 -4.09 -7.06
C ASN A 181 3.17 -3.65 -8.07
N SER A 182 3.45 -4.50 -9.07
CA SER A 182 4.10 -4.06 -10.30
C SER A 182 3.15 -3.17 -11.10
N PHE A 183 3.69 -2.10 -11.68
CA PHE A 183 2.96 -1.20 -12.55
C PHE A 183 2.68 -1.78 -13.95
N PHE A 184 3.44 -2.79 -14.36
CA PHE A 184 3.31 -3.44 -15.66
C PHE A 184 2.63 -4.80 -15.56
N HIS A 185 2.86 -5.53 -14.46
CA HIS A 185 2.34 -6.87 -14.24
C HIS A 185 1.79 -7.03 -12.82
N PRO A 186 0.66 -6.39 -12.47
CA PRO A 186 0.11 -6.46 -11.13
C PRO A 186 -0.19 -7.92 -10.72
N ASN A 187 0.15 -8.28 -9.48
CA ASN A 187 -0.04 -9.61 -8.93
C ASN A 187 -1.53 -9.98 -8.87
N GLN A 188 -2.33 -9.09 -8.28
CA GLN A 188 -3.77 -9.31 -8.12
C GLN A 188 -4.52 -7.97 -8.16
N ILE A 189 -5.56 -7.92 -8.98
CA ILE A 189 -6.54 -6.83 -9.04
C ILE A 189 -7.92 -7.41 -8.72
N VAL A 190 -8.73 -6.65 -7.98
CA VAL A 190 -10.08 -6.99 -7.58
C VAL A 190 -11.04 -5.94 -8.12
N GLN A 191 -12.14 -6.41 -8.70
CA GLN A 191 -13.27 -5.60 -9.14
C GLN A 191 -14.54 -6.09 -8.43
N ASP A 192 -15.19 -5.23 -7.65
CA ASP A 192 -16.47 -5.53 -6.97
C ASP A 192 -16.51 -6.92 -6.27
N ASN A 193 -15.48 -7.22 -5.49
CA ASN A 193 -15.24 -8.50 -4.80
C ASN A 193 -14.87 -9.71 -5.67
N THR A 194 -14.61 -9.50 -6.96
CA THR A 194 -14.17 -10.53 -7.91
C THR A 194 -12.71 -10.30 -8.28
N ILE A 195 -11.89 -11.34 -8.21
CA ILE A 195 -10.50 -11.26 -8.66
C ILE A 195 -10.49 -11.20 -10.19
N VAL A 196 -9.88 -10.15 -10.74
CA VAL A 196 -9.71 -9.97 -12.19
C VAL A 196 -8.67 -10.98 -12.68
N GLN A 197 -9.13 -11.97 -13.46
CA GLN A 197 -8.25 -12.97 -14.06
C GLN A 197 -7.66 -12.42 -15.36
N ARG A 198 -6.35 -12.19 -15.38
CA ARG A 198 -5.60 -11.81 -16.58
C ARG A 198 -4.55 -12.89 -16.85
N GLU A 199 -4.60 -13.50 -18.02
CA GLU A 199 -3.57 -14.45 -18.44
C GLU A 199 -2.30 -13.71 -18.86
N SER A 200 -2.44 -12.64 -19.65
CA SER A 200 -1.38 -11.74 -20.03
C SER A 200 -1.79 -10.29 -19.79
N THR A 201 -0.80 -9.41 -19.70
CA THR A 201 -0.99 -7.96 -19.68
C THR A 201 -0.89 -7.44 -21.10
N PRO A 202 -1.78 -6.52 -21.53
CA PRO A 202 -1.68 -5.88 -22.83
C PRO A 202 -0.33 -5.16 -23.02
N GLU A 203 0.13 -5.07 -24.27
CA GLU A 203 1.26 -4.22 -24.62
C GLU A 203 0.94 -2.76 -24.24
N GLY A 204 1.91 -2.06 -23.66
CA GLY A 204 1.73 -0.69 -23.16
C GLY A 204 0.86 -0.56 -21.92
N TYR A 205 0.49 -1.67 -21.26
CA TYR A 205 -0.25 -1.63 -20.00
C TYR A 205 0.54 -0.89 -18.91
N TYR A 206 -0.13 0.03 -18.23
CA TYR A 206 0.40 0.72 -17.06
C TYR A 206 -0.71 0.89 -16.02
N LEU A 207 -0.45 0.42 -14.79
CA LEU A 207 -1.46 0.32 -13.73
C LEU A 207 -2.10 1.67 -13.37
N THR A 208 -1.31 2.75 -13.37
CA THR A 208 -1.83 4.10 -13.08
C THR A 208 -2.85 4.53 -14.12
N ASP A 209 -2.59 4.27 -15.41
CA ASP A 209 -3.51 4.61 -16.51
C ASP A 209 -4.78 3.74 -16.47
N ASP A 210 -4.66 2.47 -16.08
CA ASP A 210 -5.80 1.55 -15.89
C ASP A 210 -6.71 2.00 -14.73
N TYR A 211 -6.13 2.42 -13.62
CA TYR A 211 -6.86 3.06 -12.52
C TYR A 211 -7.57 4.33 -12.98
N THR A 212 -6.90 5.24 -13.70
CA THR A 212 -7.57 6.43 -14.23
C THR A 212 -8.75 6.07 -15.13
N GLY A 213 -8.59 5.08 -16.01
CA GLY A 213 -9.65 4.60 -16.91
C GLY A 213 -10.93 4.26 -16.15
N HIS A 214 -10.82 3.41 -15.13
CA HIS A 214 -11.96 2.99 -14.32
C HIS A 214 -12.59 4.15 -13.52
N ALA A 215 -11.79 5.07 -12.98
CA ALA A 215 -12.31 6.26 -12.31
C ALA A 215 -13.17 7.13 -13.25
N LEU A 216 -12.71 7.35 -14.49
CA LEU A 216 -13.46 8.09 -15.50
C LEU A 216 -14.74 7.34 -15.92
N GLU A 217 -14.67 6.01 -16.06
CA GLU A 217 -15.84 5.17 -16.38
C GLU A 217 -16.90 5.25 -15.29
N PHE A 218 -16.54 5.18 -14.01
CA PHE A 218 -17.49 5.28 -12.90
C PHE A 218 -18.18 6.65 -12.87
N ILE A 219 -17.43 7.74 -13.05
CA ILE A 219 -18.00 9.10 -13.10
C ILE A 219 -18.95 9.24 -14.31
N LYS A 220 -18.52 8.81 -15.51
CA LYS A 220 -19.35 8.89 -16.73
C LYS A 220 -20.61 8.02 -16.62
N GLY A 221 -20.48 6.81 -16.09
CA GLY A 221 -21.59 5.88 -15.87
C GLY A 221 -22.62 6.44 -14.89
N LEU A 222 -22.17 7.08 -13.81
CA LEU A 222 -23.05 7.81 -12.90
C LEU A 222 -23.80 8.92 -13.63
N ARG A 223 -23.10 9.78 -14.36
CA ARG A 223 -23.71 10.95 -15.01
C ARG A 223 -24.68 10.58 -16.11
N ALA A 224 -24.42 9.48 -16.82
CA ALA A 224 -25.37 8.92 -17.78
C ALA A 224 -26.66 8.41 -17.12
N SER A 225 -26.59 7.97 -15.86
CA SER A 225 -27.71 7.34 -15.13
C SER A 225 -28.46 8.31 -14.22
N ASP A 226 -27.76 9.25 -13.58
CA ASP A 226 -28.30 10.23 -12.65
C ASP A 226 -27.46 11.51 -12.65
N SER A 227 -28.03 12.57 -13.23
CA SER A 227 -27.37 13.87 -13.36
C SER A 227 -27.31 14.69 -12.07
N ARG A 228 -27.94 14.25 -10.98
CA ARG A 228 -28.04 15.03 -9.73
C ARG A 228 -27.40 14.35 -8.53
N LYS A 229 -27.15 13.04 -8.60
CA LYS A 229 -26.54 12.29 -7.49
C LYS A 229 -25.06 12.66 -7.34
N PRO A 230 -24.60 13.22 -6.21
CA PRO A 230 -23.18 13.49 -6.01
C PRO A 230 -22.41 12.18 -5.81
N PHE A 231 -21.10 12.22 -6.04
CA PHE A 231 -20.23 11.07 -5.81
C PHE A 231 -19.07 11.37 -4.86
N PHE A 232 -18.58 10.31 -4.25
CA PHE A 232 -17.29 10.26 -3.58
C PHE A 232 -16.39 9.28 -4.35
N LEU A 233 -15.24 9.77 -4.82
CA LEU A 233 -14.19 8.96 -5.42
C LEU A 233 -12.98 8.95 -4.48
N TYR A 234 -12.70 7.79 -3.90
CA TYR A 234 -11.44 7.49 -3.23
C TYR A 234 -10.45 6.97 -4.28
N PHE A 235 -9.55 7.84 -4.73
CA PHE A 235 -8.56 7.56 -5.77
C PHE A 235 -7.19 7.37 -5.13
N ALA A 236 -6.90 6.15 -4.71
CA ALA A 236 -5.74 5.83 -3.89
C ALA A 236 -4.69 5.09 -4.70
N HIS A 237 -3.71 5.80 -5.25
CA HIS A 237 -2.70 5.18 -6.10
C HIS A 237 -1.79 4.22 -5.32
N THR A 238 -1.23 3.24 -6.04
CA THR A 238 -0.09 2.42 -5.59
C THR A 238 1.24 3.14 -5.90
N ALA A 239 1.23 4.11 -6.81
CA ALA A 239 2.37 4.97 -7.08
C ALA A 239 2.57 5.93 -5.88
N MET A 240 3.79 6.17 -5.40
CA MET A 240 5.11 5.80 -5.95
C MET A 240 5.78 4.62 -5.25
N HIS A 241 5.02 3.79 -4.53
CA HIS A 241 5.58 2.68 -3.77
C HIS A 241 6.41 1.74 -4.65
N GLY A 242 7.47 1.16 -4.08
CA GLY A 242 8.28 0.17 -4.75
C GLY A 242 7.48 -1.10 -5.13
N PRO A 243 7.89 -1.84 -6.18
CA PRO A 243 9.04 -1.56 -7.06
C PRO A 243 8.76 -0.41 -8.03
N LEU A 244 9.73 0.51 -8.17
CA LEU A 244 9.62 1.70 -9.03
C LEU A 244 9.62 1.29 -10.50
N GLY A 245 8.64 1.80 -11.25
CA GLY A 245 8.54 1.60 -12.69
C GLY A 245 7.62 2.62 -13.35
N ALA A 246 8.03 3.13 -14.52
CA ALA A 246 7.33 4.16 -15.29
C ALA A 246 7.41 3.88 -16.79
N LYS A 247 6.50 4.49 -17.56
CA LYS A 247 6.55 4.42 -19.02
C LYS A 247 7.84 5.04 -19.54
N GLU A 248 8.48 4.42 -20.52
CA GLU A 248 9.74 4.90 -21.10
C GLU A 248 9.64 6.35 -21.59
N SER A 249 8.53 6.70 -22.25
CA SER A 249 8.27 8.07 -22.70
C SER A 249 8.17 9.11 -21.59
N ASP A 250 7.78 8.71 -20.38
CA ASP A 250 7.75 9.59 -19.22
C ASP A 250 9.15 9.69 -18.57
N ILE A 251 9.91 8.58 -18.51
CA ILE A 251 11.30 8.57 -18.03
C ILE A 251 12.19 9.49 -18.89
N ASP A 252 12.01 9.45 -20.21
CA ASP A 252 12.79 10.26 -21.16
C ASP A 252 12.71 11.77 -20.90
N LYS A 253 11.61 12.27 -20.31
CA LYS A 253 11.46 13.70 -19.95
C LYS A 253 12.46 14.13 -18.89
N TYR A 254 12.92 13.19 -18.06
CA TYR A 254 13.78 13.46 -16.91
C TYR A 254 15.23 13.07 -17.15
N ARG A 255 15.56 12.46 -18.30
CA ARG A 255 16.90 12.00 -18.63
C ARG A 255 17.95 13.10 -18.44
N GLY A 256 18.94 12.85 -17.58
CA GLY A 256 20.02 13.76 -17.23
C GLY A 256 19.65 14.88 -16.24
N THR A 257 18.39 14.95 -15.79
CA THR A 257 17.94 15.95 -14.80
C THR A 257 18.63 15.74 -13.45
N TYR A 258 18.89 14.48 -13.10
CA TYR A 258 19.37 14.08 -11.78
C TYR A 258 20.87 13.80 -11.72
N ASP A 259 21.61 14.04 -12.81
CA ASP A 259 23.08 13.92 -12.87
C ASP A 259 23.79 14.88 -11.90
N VAL A 260 23.14 16.01 -11.60
CA VAL A 260 23.62 17.01 -10.63
C VAL A 260 23.58 16.51 -9.18
N GLY A 261 22.87 15.41 -8.91
CA GLY A 261 22.87 14.72 -7.63
C GLY A 261 21.93 15.24 -6.56
N TRP A 262 21.72 14.40 -5.54
CA TRP A 262 20.78 14.68 -4.46
C TRP A 262 21.14 15.92 -3.65
N ASP A 263 22.42 16.25 -3.47
CA ASP A 263 22.84 17.43 -2.70
C ASP A 263 22.35 18.73 -3.37
N ALA A 264 22.54 18.81 -4.68
CA ALA A 264 22.14 19.96 -5.48
C ALA A 264 20.61 20.08 -5.56
N ILE A 265 19.90 18.98 -5.83
CA ILE A 265 18.43 18.98 -5.92
C ILE A 265 17.80 19.32 -4.56
N ARG A 266 18.31 18.75 -3.46
CA ARG A 266 17.83 19.06 -2.10
C ARG A 266 17.95 20.55 -1.78
N GLN A 267 19.09 21.16 -2.10
CA GLN A 267 19.30 22.61 -1.94
C GLN A 267 18.36 23.43 -2.82
N GLN A 268 18.12 23.01 -4.07
CA GLN A 268 17.17 23.68 -4.96
C GLN A 268 15.74 23.64 -4.42
N ARG A 269 15.26 22.46 -3.99
CA ARG A 269 13.92 22.29 -3.40
C ARG A 269 13.75 23.14 -2.15
N TYR A 270 14.75 23.11 -1.26
CA TYR A 270 14.77 23.96 -0.06
C TYR A 270 14.66 25.45 -0.42
N HIS A 271 15.47 25.96 -1.35
CA HIS A 271 15.40 27.36 -1.77
C HIS A 271 14.04 27.72 -2.38
N ARG A 272 13.46 26.87 -3.22
CA ARG A 272 12.11 27.09 -3.78
C ARG A 272 11.04 27.11 -2.69
N GLN A 273 11.14 26.25 -1.67
CA GLN A 273 10.21 26.24 -0.53
C GLN A 273 10.29 27.52 0.30
N VAL A 274 11.51 28.03 0.57
CA VAL A 274 11.70 29.32 1.26
C VAL A 274 11.09 30.45 0.43
N GLN A 275 11.38 30.50 -0.87
CA GLN A 275 10.87 31.53 -1.79
C GLN A 275 9.34 31.50 -1.91
N ALA A 276 8.74 30.30 -1.92
CA ALA A 276 7.29 30.11 -1.98
C ALA A 276 6.59 30.31 -0.63
N GLY A 277 7.33 30.55 0.46
CA GLY A 277 6.79 30.70 1.82
C GLY A 277 6.20 29.42 2.41
N ILE A 278 6.56 28.26 1.83
CA ILE A 278 6.16 26.93 2.31
C ILE A 278 6.81 26.64 3.66
N ILE A 279 8.08 27.03 3.79
CA ILE A 279 8.84 27.02 5.04
C ILE A 279 9.24 28.46 5.42
N PRO A 280 9.30 28.79 6.72
CA PRO A 280 9.72 30.11 7.16
C PRO A 280 11.14 30.48 6.69
N ALA A 281 11.36 31.77 6.41
CA ALA A 281 12.69 32.26 6.11
C ALA A 281 13.63 32.08 7.31
N GLY A 282 14.86 31.61 7.04
CA GLY A 282 15.85 31.34 8.09
C GLY A 282 15.73 29.98 8.77
N THR A 283 14.73 29.15 8.42
CA THR A 283 14.65 27.75 8.86
C THR A 283 15.87 26.97 8.35
N PRO A 284 16.76 26.44 9.20
CA PRO A 284 17.97 25.75 8.73
C PRO A 284 17.63 24.42 8.04
N LEU A 285 18.35 24.09 6.97
CA LEU A 285 18.27 22.76 6.35
C LEU A 285 19.14 21.78 7.16
N PRO A 286 18.59 20.68 7.69
CA PRO A 286 19.35 19.70 8.46
C PRO A 286 20.37 18.97 7.58
N GLU A 287 21.41 18.41 8.19
CA GLU A 287 22.33 17.51 7.50
C GLU A 287 21.59 16.28 6.94
N ALA A 288 22.09 15.74 5.83
CA ALA A 288 21.51 14.55 5.21
C ALA A 288 21.91 13.32 6.03
N VAL A 289 20.98 12.83 6.84
CA VAL A 289 21.17 11.63 7.67
C VAL A 289 20.18 10.53 7.27
N GLY A 290 20.71 9.34 7.08
CA GLY A 290 20.00 8.11 6.79
C GLY A 290 19.34 7.52 8.03
N LYS A 291 18.72 6.35 7.87
CA LYS A 291 18.07 5.64 8.98
C LYS A 291 19.09 5.31 10.08
N LEU A 292 18.68 5.45 11.36
CA LEU A 292 19.53 5.28 12.55
C LEU A 292 20.76 6.21 12.58
N GLY A 293 20.67 7.39 11.93
CA GLY A 293 21.74 8.39 11.96
C GLY A 293 22.94 8.06 11.07
N ARG A 294 22.80 7.11 10.15
CA ARG A 294 23.84 6.79 9.15
C ARG A 294 24.16 8.03 8.32
N GLU A 295 25.45 8.28 8.07
CA GLU A 295 25.87 9.34 7.15
C GLU A 295 25.46 8.99 5.72
N ILE A 296 24.84 9.95 5.02
CA ILE A 296 24.59 9.86 3.58
C ILE A 296 25.81 10.46 2.89
N PRO A 297 26.52 9.72 2.02
CA PRO A 297 27.69 10.26 1.36
C PRO A 297 27.32 11.44 0.45
N SER A 298 28.22 12.41 0.33
CA SER A 298 28.07 13.48 -0.66
C SER A 298 28.05 12.89 -2.08
N TRP A 299 27.26 13.46 -2.97
CA TRP A 299 27.13 12.99 -4.35
C TRP A 299 28.47 12.95 -5.11
N GLU A 300 29.30 13.98 -4.90
CA GLU A 300 30.62 14.12 -5.52
C GLU A 300 31.63 13.06 -5.04
N SER A 301 31.38 12.43 -3.88
CA SER A 301 32.23 11.36 -3.35
C SER A 301 31.98 9.98 -3.97
N LEU A 302 30.86 9.80 -4.69
CA LEU A 302 30.53 8.57 -5.38
C LEU A 302 31.38 8.42 -6.65
N ASP A 303 31.52 7.20 -7.18
CA ASP A 303 32.10 6.99 -8.51
C ASP A 303 31.06 7.28 -9.62
N GLU A 304 31.53 7.33 -10.87
CA GLU A 304 30.71 7.69 -12.03
C GLU A 304 29.60 6.68 -12.33
N ASP A 305 29.88 5.38 -12.22
CA ASP A 305 28.90 4.31 -12.48
C ASP A 305 27.80 4.33 -11.40
N THR A 306 28.18 4.53 -10.14
CA THR A 306 27.23 4.67 -9.02
C THR A 306 26.34 5.90 -9.19
N ARG A 307 26.89 7.06 -9.56
CA ARG A 307 26.09 8.27 -9.85
C ARG A 307 25.11 8.04 -10.98
N PHE A 308 25.54 7.40 -12.06
CA PHE A 308 24.69 7.10 -13.22
C PHE A 308 23.48 6.22 -12.81
N ILE A 309 23.72 5.14 -12.06
CA ILE A 309 22.65 4.26 -11.59
C ILE A 309 21.70 5.01 -10.64
N TYR A 310 22.23 5.80 -9.71
CA TYR A 310 21.42 6.51 -8.73
C TYR A 310 20.58 7.62 -9.36
N ALA A 311 21.09 8.32 -10.37
CA ALA A 311 20.33 9.29 -11.14
C ALA A 311 19.14 8.62 -11.86
N LYS A 312 19.37 7.47 -12.51
CA LYS A 312 18.30 6.71 -13.19
C LYS A 312 17.16 6.32 -12.25
N TYR A 313 17.44 5.89 -11.03
CA TYR A 313 16.35 5.60 -10.08
C TYR A 313 15.46 6.82 -9.82
N MET A 314 16.06 8.01 -9.74
CA MET A 314 15.31 9.25 -9.52
C MET A 314 14.57 9.73 -10.77
N GLU A 315 15.12 9.52 -11.97
CA GLU A 315 14.41 9.76 -13.23
C GLU A 315 13.12 8.93 -13.31
N VAL A 316 13.19 7.66 -12.93
CA VAL A 316 12.01 6.78 -12.86
C VAL A 316 11.02 7.29 -11.83
N TYR A 317 11.46 7.61 -10.62
CA TYR A 317 10.59 8.14 -9.57
C TYR A 317 9.87 9.43 -10.01
N ALA A 318 10.59 10.37 -10.61
CA ALA A 318 10.05 11.62 -11.13
C ALA A 318 9.00 11.38 -12.22
N ALA A 319 9.26 10.45 -13.14
CA ALA A 319 8.32 10.03 -14.17
C ALA A 319 7.04 9.41 -13.58
N MET A 320 7.14 8.65 -12.48
CA MET A 320 5.95 8.13 -11.81
C MET A 320 5.11 9.25 -11.18
N VAL A 321 5.74 10.25 -10.56
CA VAL A 321 5.05 11.43 -9.98
C VAL A 321 4.36 12.26 -11.08
N ASP A 322 5.05 12.55 -12.19
CA ASP A 322 4.46 13.17 -13.39
C ASP A 322 3.24 12.39 -13.87
N ASN A 323 3.36 11.07 -13.98
CA ASN A 323 2.26 10.25 -14.48
C ASN A 323 1.00 10.32 -13.58
N VAL A 324 1.16 10.38 -12.25
CA VAL A 324 0.02 10.59 -11.36
C VAL A 324 -0.60 11.98 -11.52
N ASP A 325 0.19 13.02 -11.78
CA ASP A 325 -0.35 14.34 -12.12
C ASP A 325 -1.16 14.30 -13.41
N GLN A 326 -0.66 13.62 -14.46
CA GLN A 326 -1.39 13.40 -15.71
C GLN A 326 -2.71 12.64 -15.48
N SER A 327 -2.68 11.60 -14.63
CA SER A 327 -3.86 10.83 -14.22
C SER A 327 -4.91 11.72 -13.55
N LEU A 328 -4.50 12.53 -12.57
CA LEU A 328 -5.38 13.51 -11.92
C LEU A 328 -5.90 14.54 -12.92
N GLY A 329 -5.06 15.01 -13.84
CA GLY A 329 -5.42 15.93 -14.92
C GLY A 329 -6.61 15.43 -15.71
N ARG A 330 -6.61 14.16 -16.12
CA ARG A 330 -7.74 13.54 -16.85
C ARG A 330 -9.04 13.55 -16.05
N ILE A 331 -8.99 13.37 -14.73
CA ILE A 331 -10.18 13.43 -13.87
C ILE A 331 -10.67 14.88 -13.76
N VAL A 332 -9.77 15.83 -13.54
CA VAL A 332 -10.11 17.26 -13.42
C VAL A 332 -10.70 17.78 -14.73
N ASP A 333 -10.13 17.39 -15.87
CA ASP A 333 -10.60 17.79 -17.19
C ASP A 333 -12.01 17.21 -17.47
N LEU A 334 -12.28 15.96 -17.09
CA LEU A 334 -13.63 15.40 -17.16
C LEU A 334 -14.63 16.19 -16.29
N LEU A 335 -14.23 16.59 -15.09
CA LEU A 335 -15.09 17.39 -14.21
C LEU A 335 -15.34 18.79 -14.78
N GLU A 336 -14.37 19.36 -15.49
CA GLU A 336 -14.51 20.62 -16.20
C GLU A 336 -15.45 20.49 -17.40
N GLU A 337 -15.30 19.43 -18.22
CA GLU A 337 -16.20 19.08 -19.33
C GLU A 337 -17.66 18.89 -18.87
N LEU A 338 -17.86 18.29 -17.69
CA LEU A 338 -19.17 18.09 -17.09
C LEU A 338 -19.74 19.36 -16.42
N GLY A 339 -18.93 20.42 -16.27
CA GLY A 339 -19.33 21.64 -15.55
C GLY A 339 -19.45 21.45 -14.03
N GLU A 340 -18.76 20.47 -13.47
CA GLU A 340 -18.86 20.07 -12.06
C GLU A 340 -17.63 20.38 -11.22
N LEU A 341 -16.52 20.78 -11.85
CA LEU A 341 -15.26 21.08 -11.16
C LEU A 341 -15.45 22.10 -10.02
N ASP A 342 -16.19 23.18 -10.27
CA ASP A 342 -16.41 24.21 -9.26
C ASP A 342 -17.15 23.68 -8.02
N ASN A 343 -18.00 22.66 -8.16
CA ASN A 343 -18.71 22.01 -7.06
C ASN A 343 -18.12 20.65 -6.67
N THR A 344 -16.83 20.45 -6.91
CA THR A 344 -16.11 19.25 -6.48
C THR A 344 -15.04 19.63 -5.48
N ILE A 345 -15.05 19.00 -4.31
CA ILE A 345 -13.96 19.08 -3.34
C ILE A 345 -12.89 18.08 -3.80
N ILE A 346 -11.74 18.59 -4.23
CA ILE A 346 -10.58 17.78 -4.59
C ILE A 346 -9.57 17.90 -3.45
N VAL A 347 -9.26 16.77 -2.83
CA VAL A 347 -8.21 16.62 -1.81
C VAL A 347 -7.06 15.83 -2.42
N PHE A 348 -5.83 16.32 -2.29
CA PHE A 348 -4.63 15.63 -2.71
C PHE A 348 -3.63 15.58 -1.55
N THR A 349 -3.15 14.38 -1.21
CA THR A 349 -2.13 14.16 -0.17
C THR A 349 -1.40 12.83 -0.36
N SER A 350 -0.31 12.62 0.38
CA SER A 350 0.35 11.33 0.57
C SER A 350 -0.15 10.64 1.86
N ASP A 351 0.03 9.32 1.96
CA ASP A 351 -0.31 8.54 3.15
C ASP A 351 0.80 8.52 4.22
N ASN A 352 2.05 8.72 3.82
CA ASN A 352 3.22 8.92 4.69
C ASN A 352 4.31 9.71 3.95
N GLY A 353 5.39 10.05 4.67
CA GLY A 353 6.56 10.66 4.05
C GLY A 353 7.26 9.73 3.05
N GLY A 354 8.20 10.30 2.30
CA GLY A 354 9.05 9.58 1.34
C GLY A 354 9.85 8.48 2.03
N THR A 355 10.07 7.39 1.31
CA THR A 355 10.62 6.15 1.86
C THR A 355 12.14 6.04 1.68
N ALA A 356 12.77 5.13 2.43
CA ALA A 356 14.17 4.72 2.29
C ALA A 356 14.31 3.19 2.10
N GLU A 357 13.29 2.53 1.57
CA GLU A 357 13.23 1.06 1.44
C GLU A 357 14.29 0.46 0.52
N GLY A 358 14.79 1.22 -0.47
CA GLY A 358 15.96 0.82 -1.26
C GLY A 358 17.27 0.78 -0.44
N GLY A 359 17.26 1.35 0.76
CA GLY A 359 18.41 1.48 1.65
C GLY A 359 19.50 2.41 1.12
N PRO A 360 20.75 2.28 1.61
CA PRO A 360 21.80 3.26 1.31
C PRO A 360 22.13 3.40 -0.18
N GLU A 361 22.01 2.29 -0.92
CA GLU A 361 22.49 2.16 -2.30
C GLU A 361 21.36 1.98 -3.32
N GLY A 362 20.11 1.88 -2.88
CA GLY A 362 19.02 1.47 -3.76
C GLY A 362 19.15 -0.01 -4.14
N THR A 363 18.38 -0.44 -5.14
CA THR A 363 18.37 -1.83 -5.60
C THR A 363 17.70 -1.98 -6.97
N ARG A 364 18.12 -2.98 -7.75
CA ARG A 364 17.47 -3.50 -8.96
C ARG A 364 16.62 -4.74 -8.67
N SER A 365 16.64 -5.23 -7.42
CA SER A 365 15.99 -6.44 -6.95
C SER A 365 15.22 -6.23 -5.65
N TYR A 366 14.18 -5.39 -5.68
CA TYR A 366 13.44 -4.85 -4.53
C TYR A 366 13.07 -5.90 -3.47
N PHE A 367 12.63 -7.10 -3.85
CA PHE A 367 12.22 -8.11 -2.88
C PHE A 367 13.35 -8.66 -2.01
N SER A 368 14.62 -8.58 -2.45
CA SER A 368 15.76 -8.97 -1.60
C SER A 368 15.99 -7.98 -0.45
N ARG A 369 15.51 -6.73 -0.56
CA ARG A 369 15.56 -5.74 0.54
C ARG A 369 14.68 -6.12 1.73
N PHE A 370 13.68 -6.99 1.54
CA PHE A 370 12.77 -7.44 2.60
C PHE A 370 13.25 -8.70 3.32
N ALA A 371 14.45 -9.19 2.99
CA ALA A 371 15.14 -10.23 3.74
C ALA A 371 15.73 -9.64 5.03
N ASN A 372 14.88 -9.34 6.02
CA ASN A 372 15.26 -8.70 7.30
C ASN A 372 15.16 -9.68 8.49
N LEU A 373 15.48 -10.95 8.25
CA LEU A 373 15.45 -12.00 9.27
C LEU A 373 16.79 -12.05 10.04
N PRO A 374 16.76 -12.34 11.36
CA PRO A 374 17.98 -12.62 12.11
C PRO A 374 18.80 -13.75 11.49
N GLY A 375 20.12 -13.61 11.49
CA GLY A 375 21.04 -14.65 11.01
C GLY A 375 21.27 -14.69 9.49
N ILE A 376 20.70 -13.76 8.72
CA ILE A 376 21.01 -13.67 7.29
C ILE A 376 22.52 -13.39 7.11
N PRO A 377 23.23 -14.20 6.30
CA PRO A 377 24.65 -14.02 6.07
C PRO A 377 25.00 -12.67 5.45
N GLY A 378 26.19 -12.14 5.78
CA GLY A 378 26.67 -10.87 5.24
C GLY A 378 26.92 -10.87 3.72
N ASP A 379 27.04 -12.04 3.10
CA ASP A 379 27.15 -12.22 1.65
C ASP A 379 25.80 -12.27 0.92
N PHE A 380 24.68 -12.08 1.63
CA PHE A 380 23.37 -11.96 1.00
C PHE A 380 23.28 -10.68 0.16
N GLU A 381 23.10 -10.86 -1.14
CA GLU A 381 23.08 -9.78 -2.12
C GLU A 381 21.73 -9.05 -2.11
N ARG A 382 21.75 -7.79 -1.68
CA ARG A 382 20.55 -6.93 -1.59
C ARG A 382 20.28 -6.11 -2.85
N ASP A 383 21.15 -6.22 -3.84
CA ASP A 383 21.00 -5.63 -5.17
C ASP A 383 21.63 -6.56 -6.19
N THR A 384 20.80 -7.30 -6.93
CA THR A 384 21.28 -8.20 -7.98
C THR A 384 21.82 -7.38 -9.16
N PRO A 385 23.04 -7.66 -9.68
CA PRO A 385 23.67 -6.90 -10.74
C PRO A 385 22.96 -7.15 -12.07
N LEU A 386 21.93 -6.35 -12.33
CA LEU A 386 21.21 -6.30 -13.59
C LEU A 386 21.72 -5.12 -14.44
N ASN A 387 21.54 -5.23 -15.76
CA ASN A 387 21.84 -4.14 -16.69
C ASN A 387 21.10 -2.86 -16.23
N PRO A 388 21.79 -1.74 -15.95
CA PRO A 388 21.18 -0.47 -15.56
C PRO A 388 20.16 0.10 -16.56
N GLU A 389 20.19 -0.33 -17.82
CA GLU A 389 19.16 0.02 -18.82
C GLU A 389 17.79 -0.59 -18.53
N LEU A 390 17.69 -1.58 -17.64
CA LEU A 390 16.43 -2.20 -17.24
C LEU A 390 15.70 -1.44 -16.11
N ILE A 391 16.37 -0.50 -15.44
CA ILE A 391 15.82 0.27 -14.33
C ILE A 391 14.56 1.01 -14.76
N GLY A 392 13.48 0.86 -13.99
CA GLY A 392 12.16 1.45 -14.27
C GLY A 392 11.30 0.72 -15.29
N GLY A 393 11.88 -0.20 -16.07
CA GLY A 393 11.16 -1.06 -16.99
C GLY A 393 10.54 -2.29 -16.31
N PRO A 394 9.80 -3.12 -17.05
CA PRO A 394 9.11 -4.27 -16.48
C PRO A 394 10.05 -5.43 -16.08
N ARG A 395 11.33 -5.37 -16.46
CA ARG A 395 12.33 -6.44 -16.27
C ARG A 395 13.13 -6.35 -14.97
N ALA A 396 13.12 -5.20 -14.30
CA ALA A 396 13.81 -4.99 -13.04
C ALA A 396 12.80 -4.58 -11.97
N MET A 397 13.07 -4.95 -10.72
CA MET A 397 12.28 -4.50 -9.57
C MET A 397 13.10 -3.46 -8.83
N SER A 398 13.08 -2.20 -9.28
CA SER A 398 14.00 -1.18 -8.78
C SER A 398 13.48 -0.38 -7.58
N HIS A 399 14.40 0.21 -6.81
CA HIS A 399 14.11 1.27 -5.83
C HIS A 399 15.32 2.21 -5.67
N TYR A 400 15.06 3.50 -5.43
CA TYR A 400 16.11 4.51 -5.22
C TYR A 400 16.84 4.35 -3.86
N PRO A 401 18.07 4.89 -3.72
CA PRO A 401 18.82 5.00 -2.46
C PRO A 401 18.27 6.05 -1.48
N GLU A 402 18.56 5.90 -0.19
CA GLU A 402 18.06 6.77 0.89
C GLU A 402 18.44 8.25 0.71
N GLY A 403 19.52 8.55 -0.02
CA GLY A 403 19.86 9.92 -0.44
C GLY A 403 18.72 10.61 -1.19
N TRP A 404 18.06 9.93 -2.13
CA TRP A 404 16.88 10.46 -2.83
C TRP A 404 15.64 10.52 -1.93
N GLY A 405 15.48 9.55 -1.02
CA GLY A 405 14.45 9.65 0.04
C GLY A 405 14.62 10.93 0.86
N ASN A 406 15.87 11.37 1.09
CA ASN A 406 16.18 12.58 1.85
C ASN A 406 15.80 13.84 1.07
N VAL A 407 16.00 13.80 -0.25
CA VAL A 407 15.51 14.84 -1.17
C VAL A 407 13.99 14.90 -1.15
N SER A 408 13.29 13.77 -1.28
CA SER A 408 11.82 13.69 -1.25
C SER A 408 11.22 14.36 -0.01
N ASN A 409 11.86 14.18 1.16
CA ASN A 409 11.38 14.73 2.42
C ASN A 409 11.89 16.14 2.74
N THR A 410 12.56 16.83 1.81
CA THR A 410 13.07 18.19 2.04
C THR A 410 12.00 19.12 2.61
N PRO A 411 12.26 19.84 3.72
CA PRO A 411 13.54 19.94 4.43
C PRO A 411 13.65 19.03 5.67
N PHE A 412 12.70 18.14 5.88
CA PHE A 412 12.55 17.40 7.13
C PHE A 412 13.54 16.26 7.27
N ARG A 413 13.80 15.87 8.53
CA ARG A 413 14.63 14.72 8.85
C ARG A 413 13.84 13.43 8.65
N PHE A 414 14.55 12.39 8.18
CA PHE A 414 14.10 11.00 8.15
C PHE A 414 12.94 10.69 7.17
N TYR A 415 12.35 9.51 7.31
CA TYR A 415 11.54 8.85 6.27
C TYR A 415 10.28 8.18 6.83
N LYS A 416 9.47 7.62 5.92
CA LYS A 416 8.48 6.58 6.22
C LYS A 416 8.96 5.62 7.31
N GLY A 417 8.06 5.28 8.23
CA GLY A 417 8.32 4.41 9.38
C GLY A 417 8.91 5.11 10.60
N GLN A 418 9.17 6.42 10.55
CA GLN A 418 9.67 7.19 11.69
C GLN A 418 8.67 8.30 12.07
N THR A 419 8.65 8.70 13.34
CA THR A 419 7.71 9.72 13.88
C THR A 419 8.18 11.17 13.70
N TYR A 420 9.38 11.37 13.14
CA TYR A 420 9.92 12.67 12.74
C TYR A 420 9.15 13.25 11.56
N ALA A 421 9.27 14.56 11.34
CA ALA A 421 8.55 15.28 10.30
C ALA A 421 8.73 14.66 8.90
N GLY A 422 9.88 14.10 8.55
CA GLY A 422 10.07 13.45 7.24
C GLY A 422 9.32 12.13 7.07
N GLY A 423 8.83 11.51 8.15
CA GLY A 423 7.98 10.32 8.09
C GLY A 423 6.48 10.61 8.15
N ILE A 424 6.09 11.73 8.77
CA ILE A 424 4.67 12.03 9.05
C ILE A 424 4.15 13.34 8.43
N ARG A 425 4.99 14.28 8.00
CA ARG A 425 4.54 15.56 7.42
C ARG A 425 4.51 15.44 5.90
N VAL A 426 3.34 15.60 5.32
CA VAL A 426 3.07 15.35 3.89
C VAL A 426 2.34 16.55 3.27
N PRO A 427 2.42 16.75 1.94
CA PRO A 427 1.79 17.90 1.33
C PRO A 427 0.27 17.67 1.28
N LEU A 428 -0.52 18.69 1.59
CA LEU A 428 -1.97 18.64 1.45
C LEU A 428 -2.46 19.85 0.63
N ILE A 429 -3.20 19.55 -0.43
CA ILE A 429 -3.89 20.52 -1.29
C ILE A 429 -5.39 20.23 -1.21
N ILE A 430 -6.19 21.27 -0.96
CA ILE A 430 -7.66 21.19 -1.04
C ILE A 430 -8.15 22.28 -1.99
N SER A 431 -8.83 21.89 -3.07
CA SER A 431 -9.48 22.81 -4.00
C SER A 431 -10.99 22.54 -4.00
N TRP A 432 -11.77 23.60 -3.82
CA TRP A 432 -13.22 23.58 -3.98
C TRP A 432 -13.67 24.98 -4.39
N PRO A 433 -13.63 25.32 -5.70
CA PRO A 433 -13.77 26.72 -6.15
C PRO A 433 -15.06 27.42 -5.73
N ARG A 434 -16.16 26.67 -5.55
CA ARG A 434 -17.43 27.23 -5.09
C ARG A 434 -17.44 27.57 -3.60
N GLY A 435 -16.71 26.82 -2.78
CA GLY A 435 -16.83 26.90 -1.32
C GLY A 435 -15.59 27.41 -0.60
N LEU A 436 -14.40 27.35 -1.19
CA LEU A 436 -13.14 27.77 -0.57
C LEU A 436 -12.49 28.94 -1.30
N PRO A 437 -11.57 29.67 -0.64
CA PRO A 437 -10.73 30.66 -1.32
C PRO A 437 -9.97 30.06 -2.51
N THR A 438 -9.97 30.76 -3.64
CA THR A 438 -9.26 30.39 -4.87
C THR A 438 -8.07 31.31 -5.13
N ASP A 439 -7.21 31.47 -4.13
CA ASP A 439 -6.10 32.42 -4.12
C ASP A 439 -4.73 31.77 -3.92
N GLY A 440 -4.68 30.44 -3.83
CA GLY A 440 -3.46 29.68 -3.59
C GLY A 440 -2.85 29.90 -2.22
N SER A 441 -3.64 30.38 -1.27
CA SER A 441 -3.17 30.72 0.07
C SER A 441 -2.67 29.50 0.85
N ILE A 442 -1.75 29.75 1.77
CA ILE A 442 -1.11 28.74 2.62
C ILE A 442 -1.78 28.74 4.00
N ARG A 443 -1.91 27.57 4.61
CA ARG A 443 -2.27 27.35 6.02
C ARG A 443 -1.13 26.65 6.73
N ARG A 444 -0.80 27.12 7.93
CA ARG A 444 0.35 26.68 8.73
C ARG A 444 -0.06 26.01 10.04
N GLN A 445 -1.36 25.98 10.32
CA GLN A 445 -1.95 25.31 11.47
C GLN A 445 -1.64 23.81 11.41
N TYR A 446 -1.32 23.23 12.55
CA TYR A 446 -1.17 21.78 12.69
C TYR A 446 -2.49 21.10 12.35
N GLN A 447 -2.49 20.14 11.45
CA GLN A 447 -3.66 19.31 11.15
C GLN A 447 -3.20 17.87 10.99
N TYR A 448 -4.10 16.93 11.27
CA TYR A 448 -3.82 15.50 11.22
C TYR A 448 -4.78 14.76 10.28
N VAL A 449 -4.36 13.59 9.80
CA VAL A 449 -5.12 12.78 8.83
C VAL A 449 -6.52 12.39 9.31
N THR A 450 -6.73 12.25 10.63
CA THR A 450 -8.05 11.96 11.21
C THR A 450 -9.04 13.11 11.00
N ASP A 451 -8.56 14.32 10.75
CA ASP A 451 -9.39 15.50 10.62
C ASP A 451 -10.07 15.62 9.25
N LEU A 452 -9.57 14.91 8.23
CA LEU A 452 -10.13 14.96 6.88
C LEU A 452 -11.58 14.45 6.83
N THR A 453 -11.89 13.34 7.50
CA THR A 453 -13.26 12.78 7.53
C THR A 453 -14.29 13.79 8.09
N PRO A 454 -14.14 14.34 9.32
CA PRO A 454 -15.09 15.31 9.84
C PRO A 454 -15.11 16.61 9.02
N THR A 455 -13.97 17.05 8.47
CA THR A 455 -13.91 18.24 7.61
C THR A 455 -14.72 18.07 6.32
N LEU A 456 -14.56 16.93 5.63
CA LEU A 456 -15.30 16.65 4.39
C LEU A 456 -16.80 16.53 4.63
N LEU A 457 -17.21 15.93 5.75
CA LEU A 457 -18.61 15.90 6.14
C LEU A 457 -19.16 17.31 6.41
N GLU A 458 -18.41 18.15 7.13
CA GLU A 458 -18.83 19.54 7.41
C GLU A 458 -18.95 20.37 6.12
N LEU A 459 -17.95 20.32 5.23
CA LEU A 459 -17.98 21.03 3.95
C LEU A 459 -19.14 20.57 3.05
N ALA A 460 -19.51 19.29 3.12
CA ALA A 460 -20.66 18.75 2.41
C ALA A 460 -22.02 19.02 3.10
N GLY A 461 -22.02 19.63 4.29
CA GLY A 461 -23.22 19.89 5.09
C GLY A 461 -23.84 18.63 5.69
N LEU A 462 -23.03 17.60 5.95
CA LEU A 462 -23.43 16.28 6.41
C LEU A 462 -23.02 16.04 7.87
N LYS A 463 -23.65 15.06 8.51
CA LYS A 463 -23.34 14.64 9.88
C LYS A 463 -23.00 13.16 9.92
N HIS A 464 -22.04 12.81 10.77
CA HIS A 464 -21.79 11.42 11.12
C HIS A 464 -23.02 10.84 11.85
N PRO A 465 -23.52 9.65 11.47
CA PRO A 465 -24.76 9.09 12.02
C PRO A 465 -24.61 8.60 13.47
N GLY A 466 -23.38 8.49 14.00
CA GLY A 466 -23.09 7.94 15.32
C GLY A 466 -23.37 6.44 15.47
N THR A 467 -23.82 5.79 14.38
CA THR A 467 -24.21 4.40 14.35
C THR A 467 -23.78 3.74 13.04
N ARG A 468 -23.52 2.44 13.10
CA ARG A 468 -23.25 1.56 11.96
C ARG A 468 -24.08 0.30 12.10
N HIS A 469 -24.86 -0.07 11.07
CA HIS A 469 -25.78 -1.21 11.11
C HIS A 469 -26.70 -1.23 12.37
N ASN A 470 -27.17 -0.05 12.80
CA ASN A 470 -27.97 0.16 14.01
C ASN A 470 -27.25 -0.11 15.35
N LEU A 471 -25.93 -0.29 15.34
CA LEU A 471 -25.08 -0.35 16.53
C LEU A 471 -24.35 0.98 16.74
N PRO A 472 -24.02 1.38 17.98
CA PRO A 472 -23.17 2.54 18.22
C PRO A 472 -21.83 2.41 17.49
N ALA A 473 -21.46 3.44 16.73
CA ALA A 473 -20.15 3.54 16.12
C ALA A 473 -19.18 4.21 17.09
N LYS A 474 -17.87 3.92 16.96
CA LYS A 474 -16.82 4.66 17.67
C LYS A 474 -16.93 6.15 17.34
N SER A 475 -16.71 6.99 18.34
CA SER A 475 -16.60 8.44 18.16
C SER A 475 -15.37 8.77 17.32
N ILE A 476 -15.52 9.67 16.36
CA ILE A 476 -14.42 10.26 15.59
C ILE A 476 -13.41 10.89 16.56
N ASP A 477 -12.11 10.70 16.29
CA ASP A 477 -11.01 11.26 17.08
C ASP A 477 -10.49 12.57 16.47
N GLY A 478 -10.64 12.77 15.16
CA GLY A 478 -10.29 14.02 14.48
C GLY A 478 -11.28 15.16 14.72
N ALA A 479 -10.82 16.38 14.46
CA ALA A 479 -11.59 17.62 14.56
C ALA A 479 -11.65 18.31 13.19
N SER A 480 -12.84 18.71 12.76
CA SER A 480 -12.97 19.44 11.49
C SER A 480 -12.16 20.73 11.49
N PHE A 481 -11.41 20.98 10.40
CA PHE A 481 -10.62 22.18 10.16
C PHE A 481 -11.20 23.07 9.06
N ALA A 482 -12.51 22.97 8.76
CA ALA A 482 -13.17 23.83 7.79
C ALA A 482 -12.92 25.33 8.10
N THR A 483 -12.89 25.71 9.37
CA THR A 483 -12.57 27.07 9.82
C THR A 483 -11.17 27.53 9.39
N VAL A 484 -10.17 26.64 9.47
CA VAL A 484 -8.80 26.90 9.00
C VAL A 484 -8.76 27.07 7.49
N LEU A 485 -9.54 26.29 6.74
CA LEU A 485 -9.61 26.45 5.28
C LEU A 485 -10.13 27.83 4.86
N HIS A 486 -11.15 28.34 5.56
CA HIS A 486 -11.72 29.65 5.27
C HIS A 486 -10.91 30.83 5.81
N ASN A 487 -10.20 30.66 6.93
CA ASN A 487 -9.50 31.75 7.60
C ASN A 487 -8.03 31.41 7.88
N PRO A 488 -7.05 32.06 7.22
CA PRO A 488 -5.63 31.80 7.44
C PRO A 488 -5.14 32.13 8.86
N GLU A 489 -5.88 32.98 9.60
CA GLU A 489 -5.55 33.37 10.97
C GLU A 489 -6.31 32.54 12.04
N ALA A 490 -7.09 31.54 11.63
CA ALA A 490 -7.75 30.67 12.59
C ALA A 490 -6.71 29.86 13.40
N PRO A 491 -6.94 29.60 14.69
CA PRO A 491 -6.11 28.67 15.44
C PRO A 491 -6.23 27.26 14.86
N SER A 492 -5.24 26.42 15.17
CA SER A 492 -5.37 24.98 14.92
C SER A 492 -6.62 24.43 15.61
N THR A 493 -7.34 23.56 14.91
CA THR A 493 -8.43 22.75 15.47
C THR A 493 -7.92 21.45 16.09
N HIS A 494 -6.65 21.10 15.83
CA HIS A 494 -5.99 19.90 16.31
C HIS A 494 -4.80 20.30 17.21
N THR A 495 -4.99 20.26 18.51
CA THR A 495 -4.04 20.82 19.49
C THR A 495 -3.00 19.81 19.98
N GLU A 496 -3.31 18.52 19.89
CA GLU A 496 -2.41 17.45 20.33
C GLU A 496 -2.61 16.18 19.54
N GLN A 497 -1.55 15.40 19.34
CA GLN A 497 -1.59 14.13 18.61
C GLN A 497 -0.45 13.21 19.03
N TYR A 498 -0.75 11.94 19.26
CA TYR A 498 0.26 10.90 19.43
C TYR A 498 0.62 10.25 18.08
N SER A 499 1.81 9.67 18.00
CA SER A 499 2.26 8.84 16.88
C SER A 499 3.07 7.68 17.42
N GLU A 500 2.90 6.52 16.82
CA GLU A 500 3.68 5.33 17.10
C GLU A 500 3.73 4.47 15.83
N TRP A 501 4.90 3.91 15.54
CA TRP A 501 5.04 2.73 14.67
C TRP A 501 6.40 2.06 14.87
N GLY A 502 6.40 0.73 14.99
CA GLY A 502 7.63 -0.05 15.03
C GLY A 502 8.52 0.32 16.22
N GLY A 503 7.93 0.74 17.32
CA GLY A 503 8.65 1.20 18.52
C GLY A 503 9.08 2.67 18.48
N ASN A 504 9.01 3.34 17.32
CA ASN A 504 9.23 4.79 17.25
C ASN A 504 8.04 5.51 17.86
N ARG A 505 8.29 6.46 18.76
CA ARG A 505 7.25 7.16 19.52
C ARG A 505 7.28 8.64 19.24
N GLY A 506 6.14 9.32 19.36
CA GLY A 506 6.10 10.78 19.24
C GLY A 506 4.79 11.38 19.72
N PHE A 507 4.86 12.59 20.28
CA PHE A 507 3.69 13.32 20.76
C PHE A 507 3.84 14.82 20.49
N TYR A 508 2.84 15.40 19.84
CA TYR A 508 2.71 16.83 19.60
C TYR A 508 1.68 17.43 20.57
N ARG A 509 1.95 18.63 21.10
CA ARG A 509 0.98 19.49 21.77
C ARG A 509 1.37 20.96 21.64
N ASP A 510 0.49 21.76 21.06
CA ASP A 510 0.58 23.23 21.00
C ASP A 510 1.99 23.75 20.65
N GLY A 511 2.53 23.24 19.53
CA GLY A 511 3.82 23.68 19.00
C GLY A 511 5.05 23.00 19.61
N TRP A 512 4.88 22.19 20.66
CA TRP A 512 5.93 21.33 21.21
C TRP A 512 5.77 19.89 20.74
N LYS A 513 6.89 19.20 20.58
CA LYS A 513 6.90 17.80 20.17
C LYS A 513 8.00 17.02 20.89
N VAL A 514 7.68 15.80 21.29
CA VAL A 514 8.69 14.78 21.66
C VAL A 514 8.70 13.67 20.64
N VAL A 515 9.88 13.10 20.39
CA VAL A 515 10.09 11.95 19.49
C VAL A 515 11.15 11.01 20.04
N ALA A 516 11.05 9.73 19.72
CA ALA A 516 12.03 8.71 20.02
C ALA A 516 12.33 7.90 18.75
N ASN A 517 13.61 7.81 18.37
CA ASN A 517 14.10 7.02 17.24
C ASN A 517 14.58 5.65 17.73
N HIS A 518 13.68 4.70 17.85
CA HIS A 518 13.95 3.41 18.49
C HIS A 518 14.75 2.49 17.56
N GLU A 519 15.76 1.81 18.10
CA GLU A 519 16.51 0.76 17.41
C GLU A 519 15.84 -0.60 17.67
N PRO A 520 15.31 -1.30 16.65
CA PRO A 520 14.63 -2.57 16.86
C PRO A 520 15.54 -3.62 17.52
N GLY A 521 15.01 -4.30 18.53
CA GLY A 521 15.71 -5.33 19.31
C GLY A 521 16.42 -4.79 20.55
N THR A 522 16.42 -3.47 20.79
CA THR A 522 16.91 -2.89 22.05
C THR A 522 15.76 -2.67 23.05
N PRO A 523 16.02 -2.62 24.37
CA PRO A 523 14.98 -2.24 25.33
C PRO A 523 14.43 -0.84 25.04
N TYR A 524 13.13 -0.64 25.23
CA TYR A 524 12.53 0.70 25.22
C TYR A 524 13.07 1.52 26.40
N ASP A 525 13.65 2.68 26.11
CA ASP A 525 14.26 3.57 27.12
C ASP A 525 13.63 4.97 27.05
N ASP A 526 13.34 5.57 28.20
CA ASP A 526 12.89 6.96 28.29
C ASP A 526 14.03 7.96 28.01
N GLY A 527 15.28 7.51 28.01
CA GLY A 527 16.44 8.27 27.53
C GLY A 527 16.44 8.53 26.02
N GLU A 528 15.60 7.84 25.25
CA GLU A 528 15.47 8.04 23.80
C GLU A 528 14.76 9.36 23.43
N TRP A 529 14.05 9.98 24.38
CA TRP A 529 13.21 11.14 24.08
C TRP A 529 14.03 12.38 23.72
N GLU A 530 13.78 12.89 22.53
CA GLU A 530 14.19 14.22 22.08
C GLU A 530 13.02 15.20 22.20
N LEU A 531 13.31 16.47 22.48
CA LEU A 531 12.29 17.53 22.63
C LEU A 531 12.53 18.65 21.61
N TYR A 532 11.47 19.09 20.93
CA TYR A 532 11.51 20.16 19.93
C TYR A 532 10.36 21.16 20.12
N HIS A 533 10.61 22.44 19.80
CA HIS A 533 9.57 23.45 19.62
C HIS A 533 9.32 23.67 18.12
N VAL A 534 8.49 22.81 17.52
CA VAL A 534 8.37 22.66 16.06
C VAL A 534 7.76 23.86 15.34
N GLU A 535 7.12 24.80 16.04
CA GLU A 535 6.74 26.10 15.44
C GLU A 535 7.94 26.99 15.11
N GLN A 536 9.04 26.85 15.86
CA GLN A 536 10.28 27.61 15.69
C GLN A 536 11.36 26.79 14.97
N ASP A 537 11.33 25.47 15.17
CA ASP A 537 12.23 24.50 14.58
C ASP A 537 11.45 23.36 13.90
N PRO A 538 10.81 23.63 12.73
CA PRO A 538 9.97 22.65 12.05
C PRO A 538 10.75 21.44 11.50
N ASN A 539 12.09 21.50 11.52
CA ASN A 539 12.98 20.47 10.99
C ASN A 539 13.59 19.60 12.10
N GLU A 540 13.24 19.85 13.36
CA GLU A 540 13.63 19.04 14.52
C GLU A 540 15.16 18.91 14.64
N ILE A 541 15.87 20.04 14.63
CA ILE A 541 17.35 20.07 14.66
C ILE A 541 17.88 20.25 16.08
N ASN A 542 17.27 21.14 16.84
CA ASN A 542 17.77 21.57 18.15
C ASN A 542 17.06 20.78 19.25
N ASN A 543 17.65 19.68 19.71
CA ASN A 543 17.10 18.93 20.83
C ASN A 543 17.17 19.76 22.13
N LEU A 544 16.01 20.08 22.67
CA LEU A 544 15.78 20.92 23.83
C LEU A 544 15.63 20.13 25.15
N ALA A 545 15.74 18.79 25.11
CA ALA A 545 15.50 17.89 26.25
C ALA A 545 16.28 18.30 27.51
N CYS A 546 17.59 18.53 27.38
CA CYS A 546 18.45 18.93 28.51
C CYS A 546 18.11 20.33 29.03
N ARG A 547 17.55 21.21 28.19
CA ARG A 547 17.22 22.59 28.56
C ARG A 547 15.84 22.71 29.21
N TYR A 548 14.89 21.87 28.81
CA TYR A 548 13.52 21.87 29.33
C TYR A 548 13.08 20.46 29.78
N PRO A 549 13.75 19.85 30.78
CA PRO A 549 13.47 18.48 31.21
C PRO A 549 12.06 18.30 31.79
N GLU A 550 11.49 19.35 32.40
CA GLU A 550 10.10 19.31 32.88
C GLU A 550 9.09 19.22 31.73
N LYS A 551 9.35 19.96 30.63
CA LYS A 551 8.50 19.93 29.43
C LYS A 551 8.62 18.59 28.71
N LEU A 552 9.83 18.02 28.65
CA LEU A 552 10.05 16.67 28.12
C LEU A 552 9.19 15.65 28.87
N ARG A 553 9.29 15.63 30.20
CA ARG A 553 8.50 14.71 31.05
C ARG A 553 7.00 14.93 30.89
N GLU A 554 6.54 16.19 30.84
CA GLU A 554 5.12 16.51 30.62
C GLU A 554 4.57 15.87 29.33
N LEU A 555 5.33 15.96 28.23
CA LEU A 555 4.92 15.42 26.94
C LEU A 555 5.11 13.91 26.84
N ALA A 556 6.13 13.34 27.46
CA ALA A 556 6.30 11.88 27.57
C ALA A 556 5.15 11.26 28.38
N ASP A 557 4.79 11.85 29.53
CA ASP A 557 3.62 11.41 30.33
C ASP A 557 2.31 11.56 29.56
N ALA A 558 2.20 12.59 28.71
CA ALA A 558 1.05 12.79 27.84
C ALA A 558 0.99 11.76 26.71
N TRP A 559 2.12 11.42 26.12
CA TRP A 559 2.23 10.33 25.14
C TRP A 559 1.76 9.01 25.75
N GLU A 560 2.23 8.67 26.96
CA GLU A 560 1.85 7.44 27.66
C GLU A 560 0.33 7.37 27.89
N ARG A 561 -0.29 8.46 28.35
CA ARG A 561 -1.76 8.53 28.51
C ARG A 561 -2.48 8.35 27.17
N ALA A 562 -2.06 9.07 26.14
CA ALA A 562 -2.64 8.97 24.81
C ALA A 562 -2.46 7.55 24.24
N ALA A 563 -1.34 6.89 24.51
CA ALA A 563 -1.07 5.52 24.10
C ALA A 563 -2.09 4.53 24.71
N TRP A 564 -2.39 4.65 26.00
CA TRP A 564 -3.45 3.87 26.65
C TRP A 564 -4.84 4.17 26.10
N GLU A 565 -5.19 5.45 25.96
CA GLU A 565 -6.50 5.89 25.42
C GLU A 565 -6.73 5.41 23.98
N ASN A 566 -5.66 5.25 23.21
CA ASN A 566 -5.72 4.90 21.80
C ASN A 566 -5.34 3.45 21.48
N THR A 567 -5.17 2.59 22.49
CA THR A 567 -4.88 1.15 22.27
C THR A 567 -3.54 0.92 21.54
N VAL A 568 -2.51 1.70 21.89
CA VAL A 568 -1.16 1.56 21.32
C VAL A 568 -0.46 0.30 21.84
N PHE A 569 -0.65 -0.03 23.11
CA PHE A 569 0.06 -1.15 23.72
C PHE A 569 -0.48 -2.54 23.28
N PRO A 570 0.40 -3.55 23.18
CA PRO A 570 1.85 -3.49 23.44
C PRO A 570 2.63 -2.81 22.30
N LEU A 571 3.78 -2.22 22.62
CA LEU A 571 4.73 -1.75 21.60
C LEU A 571 5.36 -2.96 20.89
N ASP A 572 5.46 -2.88 19.56
CA ASP A 572 5.99 -3.94 18.72
C ASP A 572 6.94 -3.35 17.65
N ASP A 573 8.24 -3.58 17.83
CA ASP A 573 9.31 -3.22 16.90
C ASP A 573 9.65 -4.33 15.89
N ARG A 574 8.85 -5.42 15.90
CA ARG A 574 9.01 -6.64 15.10
C ARG A 574 10.27 -7.46 15.37
N SER A 575 11.00 -7.18 16.45
CA SER A 575 12.16 -7.97 16.87
C SER A 575 11.77 -9.21 17.67
N ASN A 576 10.64 -9.16 18.37
CA ASN A 576 10.13 -10.26 19.18
C ASN A 576 9.45 -11.32 18.29
N PRO A 577 9.74 -12.64 18.46
CA PRO A 577 9.04 -13.70 17.72
C PRO A 577 7.50 -13.64 17.87
N HIS A 578 6.99 -13.20 19.02
CA HIS A 578 5.55 -13.07 19.25
C HIS A 578 4.84 -12.13 18.26
N SER A 579 5.57 -11.18 17.66
CA SER A 579 5.08 -10.28 16.61
C SER A 579 4.68 -10.99 15.30
N TYR A 580 5.16 -12.22 15.14
CA TYR A 580 4.89 -13.09 13.99
C TYR A 580 3.84 -14.17 14.29
N ARG A 581 3.25 -14.18 15.50
CA ARG A 581 2.14 -15.08 15.84
C ARG A 581 1.00 -14.88 14.84
N ARG A 582 0.33 -15.99 14.50
CA ARG A 582 -0.82 -16.04 13.59
C ARG A 582 -2.02 -16.66 14.27
N ARG A 583 -3.21 -16.40 13.72
CA ARG A 583 -4.44 -17.05 14.20
C ARG A 583 -4.38 -18.55 13.94
N ALA A 584 -4.78 -19.36 14.93
CA ALA A 584 -4.76 -20.82 14.80
C ALA A 584 -5.55 -21.35 13.58
N ALA A 585 -6.63 -20.66 13.18
CA ALA A 585 -7.40 -21.02 11.99
C ALA A 585 -6.59 -20.93 10.68
N GLU A 586 -5.52 -20.13 10.66
CA GLU A 586 -4.64 -19.98 9.50
C GLU A 586 -3.74 -21.20 9.30
N ALA A 587 -3.64 -22.14 10.24
CA ALA A 587 -2.89 -23.39 10.06
C ALA A 587 -3.47 -24.30 8.97
N GLU A 588 -4.74 -24.10 8.58
CA GLU A 588 -5.30 -24.72 7.37
C GLU A 588 -4.50 -24.33 6.13
N PHE A 589 -3.99 -23.09 6.14
CA PHE A 589 -2.83 -22.50 5.46
C PHE A 589 -1.77 -23.47 4.93
N ASP A 590 -1.34 -24.34 5.83
CA ASP A 590 -0.14 -25.16 5.72
C ASP A 590 -0.43 -26.57 5.22
N LYS A 591 -1.69 -26.91 4.92
CA LYS A 591 -2.04 -28.25 4.45
C LYS A 591 -1.72 -28.45 2.96
N PRO A 592 -1.46 -29.70 2.53
CA PRO A 592 -1.33 -30.02 1.12
C PRO A 592 -2.53 -29.55 0.30
N VAL A 593 -2.27 -29.07 -0.92
CA VAL A 593 -3.31 -28.63 -1.85
C VAL A 593 -3.06 -29.23 -3.22
N THR A 594 -4.14 -29.61 -3.92
CA THR A 594 -4.09 -30.04 -5.32
C THR A 594 -4.80 -28.97 -6.15
N ILE A 595 -4.08 -28.42 -7.12
CA ILE A 595 -4.52 -27.36 -8.00
C ILE A 595 -4.67 -27.98 -9.39
N LEU A 596 -5.88 -27.92 -9.94
CA LEU A 596 -6.18 -28.47 -11.25
C LEU A 596 -5.93 -27.42 -12.34
N PRO A 597 -5.60 -27.81 -13.58
CA PRO A 597 -5.54 -26.87 -14.69
C PRO A 597 -6.86 -26.09 -14.84
N GLY A 598 -6.77 -24.82 -15.20
CA GLY A 598 -7.93 -23.93 -15.29
C GLY A 598 -8.35 -23.30 -13.96
N THR A 599 -7.76 -23.71 -12.83
CA THR A 599 -7.92 -22.99 -11.56
C THR A 599 -7.36 -21.57 -11.68
N PRO A 600 -8.05 -20.55 -11.13
CA PRO A 600 -7.47 -19.24 -10.90
C PRO A 600 -6.13 -19.30 -10.16
N LYS A 601 -5.29 -18.27 -10.32
CA LYS A 601 -4.02 -18.17 -9.58
C LYS A 601 -4.27 -18.37 -8.08
N LEU A 602 -3.53 -19.27 -7.46
CA LEU A 602 -3.52 -19.40 -6.00
C LEU A 602 -2.76 -18.21 -5.43
N GLU A 603 -3.42 -17.41 -4.60
CA GLU A 603 -2.87 -16.13 -4.17
C GLU A 603 -1.58 -16.26 -3.31
N ARG A 604 -0.87 -15.14 -3.17
CA ARG A 604 0.47 -15.04 -2.59
C ARG A 604 0.57 -15.58 -1.17
N TYR A 605 -0.32 -15.21 -0.27
CA TYR A 605 -0.29 -15.62 1.14
C TYR A 605 -0.39 -17.14 1.27
N ARG A 606 -1.42 -17.77 0.70
CA ARG A 606 -1.55 -19.24 0.67
C ARG A 606 -0.33 -19.89 0.02
N SER A 607 0.16 -19.34 -1.09
CA SER A 607 1.34 -19.86 -1.76
C SER A 607 2.58 -19.81 -0.86
N SER A 608 2.76 -18.71 -0.11
CA SER A 608 3.87 -18.56 0.82
C SER A 608 3.86 -19.58 1.95
N LYS A 609 2.68 -19.94 2.49
CA LYS A 609 2.55 -20.97 3.53
C LYS A 609 2.96 -22.36 3.04
N LEU A 610 2.89 -22.60 1.73
CA LEU A 610 3.31 -23.87 1.13
C LEU A 610 4.82 -23.97 0.90
N THR A 611 5.54 -22.83 0.76
CA THR A 611 6.90 -22.85 0.19
C THR A 611 7.96 -22.05 0.97
N LYS A 612 7.57 -21.03 1.72
CA LYS A 612 8.52 -20.08 2.32
C LYS A 612 9.15 -20.68 3.58
N LEU A 613 10.48 -20.54 3.71
CA LEU A 613 11.27 -20.99 4.87
C LEU A 613 10.99 -22.44 5.29
N ARG A 614 10.78 -23.34 4.31
CA ARG A 614 10.47 -24.74 4.57
C ARG A 614 10.85 -25.65 3.41
N ALA A 615 10.96 -26.94 3.70
CA ALA A 615 10.98 -27.96 2.66
C ALA A 615 9.60 -28.07 2.01
N PHE A 616 9.54 -28.42 0.73
CA PHE A 616 8.28 -28.76 0.06
C PHE A 616 8.51 -29.67 -1.14
N ARG A 617 7.45 -30.38 -1.51
CA ARG A 617 7.38 -31.18 -2.73
C ARG A 617 6.21 -30.74 -3.59
N VAL A 618 6.43 -30.73 -4.90
CA VAL A 618 5.37 -30.53 -5.88
C VAL A 618 5.31 -31.74 -6.78
N TYR A 619 4.14 -32.36 -6.86
CA TYR A 619 3.86 -33.51 -7.72
C TYR A 619 3.05 -33.01 -8.92
N ILE A 620 3.50 -33.30 -10.13
CA ILE A 620 2.88 -32.87 -11.37
C ILE A 620 2.55 -34.12 -12.17
N ASP A 621 1.26 -34.31 -12.42
CA ASP A 621 0.71 -35.42 -13.17
C ASP A 621 0.35 -34.93 -14.58
N VAL A 622 1.05 -35.44 -15.61
CA VAL A 622 0.99 -34.94 -16.99
C VAL A 622 1.04 -36.07 -18.02
N GLU A 623 0.32 -35.89 -19.13
CA GLU A 623 0.50 -36.65 -20.37
C GLU A 623 1.27 -35.79 -21.38
N TYR A 624 2.35 -36.34 -21.92
CA TYR A 624 3.16 -35.72 -22.96
C TYR A 624 3.04 -36.50 -24.27
N ASP A 625 2.69 -35.79 -25.34
CA ASP A 625 2.86 -36.21 -26.73
C ASP A 625 3.96 -35.39 -27.43
N ASP A 626 4.50 -35.92 -28.53
CA ASP A 626 5.50 -35.22 -29.34
C ASP A 626 5.01 -33.83 -29.76
N GLY A 627 5.87 -32.83 -29.61
CA GLY A 627 5.56 -31.42 -29.85
C GLY A 627 4.68 -30.72 -28.80
N ASN A 628 4.31 -31.38 -27.69
CA ASN A 628 3.67 -30.67 -26.58
C ASN A 628 4.68 -29.75 -25.87
N GLU A 629 4.26 -28.52 -25.57
CA GLU A 629 5.14 -27.49 -25.01
C GLU A 629 4.36 -26.61 -24.03
N GLY A 630 5.06 -25.91 -23.14
CA GLY A 630 4.51 -24.91 -22.25
C GLY A 630 4.81 -25.13 -20.76
N ILE A 631 4.34 -24.19 -19.94
CA ILE A 631 4.49 -24.17 -18.49
C ILE A 631 3.61 -25.24 -17.86
N LEU A 632 4.19 -26.14 -17.08
CA LEU A 632 3.45 -27.08 -16.24
C LEU A 632 3.02 -26.39 -14.92
N LEU A 633 3.93 -25.60 -14.36
CA LEU A 633 3.79 -24.92 -13.08
C LEU A 633 4.65 -23.65 -13.06
N SER A 634 4.13 -22.56 -12.49
CA SER A 634 4.93 -21.39 -12.14
C SER A 634 4.52 -20.81 -10.78
N HIS A 635 5.48 -20.23 -10.06
CA HIS A 635 5.26 -19.51 -8.81
C HIS A 635 6.24 -18.34 -8.73
N GLY A 636 5.71 -17.11 -8.63
CA GLY A 636 6.52 -15.89 -8.59
C GLY A 636 6.54 -15.12 -9.90
N ASP A 637 7.53 -14.24 -9.99
CA ASP A 637 7.68 -13.27 -11.08
C ASP A 637 9.16 -12.88 -11.26
N GLN A 638 9.43 -11.81 -11.98
CA GLN A 638 10.78 -11.35 -12.30
C GLN A 638 11.59 -10.92 -11.05
N GLY A 639 10.92 -10.62 -9.93
CA GLY A 639 11.55 -10.33 -8.65
C GLY A 639 11.92 -11.58 -7.83
N GLY A 640 11.53 -12.76 -8.28
CA GLY A 640 11.92 -14.04 -7.71
C GLY A 640 10.82 -15.10 -7.84
N GLY A 641 11.20 -16.35 -8.14
CA GLY A 641 10.25 -17.42 -8.37
C GLY A 641 10.85 -18.67 -9.01
N TYR A 642 10.00 -19.60 -9.41
CA TYR A 642 10.40 -20.78 -10.17
C TYR A 642 9.30 -21.26 -11.14
N ALA A 643 9.71 -21.96 -12.19
CA ALA A 643 8.82 -22.57 -13.16
C ALA A 643 9.34 -23.94 -13.63
N LEU A 644 8.43 -24.88 -13.86
CA LEU A 644 8.69 -26.13 -14.57
C LEU A 644 7.93 -26.08 -15.89
N TYR A 645 8.62 -26.37 -16.99
CA TYR A 645 8.07 -26.25 -18.33
C TYR A 645 8.66 -27.27 -19.30
N ILE A 646 7.96 -27.50 -20.40
CA ILE A 646 8.42 -28.34 -21.50
C ILE A 646 8.70 -27.44 -22.70
N LYS A 647 9.87 -27.62 -23.31
CA LYS A 647 10.29 -26.91 -24.53
C LYS A 647 11.16 -27.85 -25.36
N GLU A 648 10.85 -27.97 -26.65
CA GLU A 648 11.61 -28.78 -27.61
C GLU A 648 11.80 -30.24 -27.14
N GLY A 649 10.74 -30.84 -26.58
CA GLY A 649 10.74 -32.22 -26.09
C GLY A 649 11.61 -32.48 -24.86
N LYS A 650 12.00 -31.43 -24.14
CA LYS A 650 12.76 -31.50 -22.90
C LYS A 650 12.00 -30.87 -21.74
N LEU A 651 12.22 -31.43 -20.55
CA LEU A 651 11.78 -30.85 -19.29
C LEU A 651 12.81 -29.83 -18.80
N TRP A 652 12.35 -28.68 -18.36
CA TRP A 652 13.19 -27.58 -17.87
C TRP A 652 12.72 -27.09 -16.50
N PHE A 653 13.68 -26.69 -15.67
CA PHE A 653 13.44 -26.04 -14.40
C PHE A 653 14.13 -24.67 -14.36
N ALA A 654 13.32 -23.61 -14.34
CA ALA A 654 13.77 -22.26 -14.14
C ALA A 654 13.63 -21.85 -12.68
N PHE A 655 14.66 -21.21 -12.14
CA PHE A 655 14.66 -20.57 -10.83
C PHE A 655 15.19 -19.15 -10.97
N ASN A 656 14.35 -18.17 -10.63
CA ASN A 656 14.70 -16.76 -10.64
C ASN A 656 15.09 -16.36 -9.21
N GLU A 657 16.38 -16.18 -9.00
CA GLU A 657 17.01 -15.75 -7.75
C GLU A 657 17.14 -14.21 -7.76
N TYR A 658 16.03 -13.51 -7.49
CA TYR A 658 15.99 -12.04 -7.40
C TYR A 658 16.42 -11.26 -8.66
N GLY A 659 16.20 -11.84 -9.83
CA GLY A 659 16.60 -11.33 -11.14
C GLY A 659 17.68 -12.17 -11.80
N ARG A 660 18.43 -12.98 -11.03
CA ARG A 660 19.39 -13.95 -11.57
C ARG A 660 18.66 -15.22 -11.96
N LEU A 661 18.50 -15.44 -13.25
CA LEU A 661 17.86 -16.63 -13.79
C LEU A 661 18.84 -17.81 -13.84
N HIS A 662 18.45 -18.92 -13.23
CA HIS A 662 19.04 -20.24 -13.39
C HIS A 662 18.06 -21.09 -14.19
N ASP A 663 18.53 -21.76 -15.24
CA ASP A 663 17.68 -22.58 -16.11
C ASP A 663 18.34 -23.94 -16.34
N VAL A 664 17.68 -25.00 -15.89
CA VAL A 664 18.23 -26.35 -15.79
C VAL A 664 17.54 -27.28 -16.78
N ASP A 665 18.29 -27.76 -17.77
CA ASP A 665 17.88 -28.85 -18.66
C ASP A 665 17.77 -30.14 -17.84
N CYS A 666 16.55 -30.64 -17.66
CA CYS A 666 16.25 -31.89 -16.94
C CYS A 666 16.17 -33.10 -17.88
N GLY A 667 16.54 -32.94 -19.15
CA GLY A 667 16.57 -33.99 -20.16
C GLY A 667 15.24 -34.18 -20.90
N SER A 668 15.27 -35.12 -21.86
CA SER A 668 14.13 -35.44 -22.70
C SER A 668 12.99 -36.10 -21.93
N ILE A 669 11.75 -35.74 -22.28
CA ILE A 669 10.54 -36.37 -21.76
C ILE A 669 10.02 -37.40 -22.79
N PRO A 670 9.88 -38.69 -22.43
CA PRO A 670 9.29 -39.69 -23.34
C PRO A 670 7.81 -39.40 -23.63
N ILE A 671 7.27 -39.98 -24.70
CA ILE A 671 5.82 -39.96 -24.95
C ILE A 671 5.12 -40.85 -23.93
N GLY A 672 4.08 -40.31 -23.28
CA GLY A 672 3.25 -41.05 -22.35
C GLY A 672 2.81 -40.25 -21.13
N HIS A 673 2.34 -40.99 -20.13
CA HIS A 673 1.95 -40.47 -18.82
C HIS A 673 3.16 -40.43 -17.90
N HIS A 674 3.34 -39.33 -17.17
CA HIS A 674 4.52 -39.06 -16.35
C HIS A 674 4.18 -38.43 -15.00
N ASP A 675 4.94 -38.84 -13.99
CA ASP A 675 4.96 -38.23 -12.67
C ASP A 675 6.24 -37.39 -12.52
N ILE A 676 6.10 -36.06 -12.52
CA ILE A 676 7.21 -35.13 -12.29
C ILE A 676 7.17 -34.64 -10.85
N VAL A 677 8.31 -34.63 -10.17
CA VAL A 677 8.42 -34.14 -8.79
C VAL A 677 9.49 -33.06 -8.67
N LEU A 678 9.11 -31.88 -8.21
CA LEU A 678 10.03 -30.88 -7.66
C LEU A 678 10.17 -31.09 -6.16
N ASN A 679 11.39 -31.32 -5.69
CA ASN A 679 11.70 -31.44 -4.27
C ASN A 679 12.67 -30.33 -3.85
N THR A 680 12.18 -29.41 -3.02
CA THR A 680 12.98 -28.32 -2.47
C THR A 680 13.41 -28.66 -1.06
N ILE A 681 14.72 -28.56 -0.82
CA ILE A 681 15.38 -28.88 0.44
C ILE A 681 16.04 -27.59 0.96
N PRO A 682 15.56 -26.98 2.05
CA PRO A 682 16.25 -25.87 2.66
C PRO A 682 17.56 -26.36 3.28
N LEU A 683 18.56 -25.49 3.23
CA LEU A 683 19.89 -25.68 3.78
C LEU A 683 20.12 -24.62 4.88
N PRO A 684 21.18 -24.76 5.70
CA PRO A 684 21.63 -23.69 6.57
C PRO A 684 21.90 -22.38 5.81
N ASN A 685 22.01 -21.26 6.54
CA ASN A 685 22.38 -19.96 5.98
C ASN A 685 21.44 -19.47 4.86
N PHE A 686 20.14 -19.75 4.96
CA PHE A 686 19.13 -19.31 3.99
C PHE A 686 19.39 -19.79 2.55
N ARG A 687 20.05 -20.94 2.38
CA ARG A 687 20.26 -21.58 1.07
C ARG A 687 19.21 -22.68 0.81
N ALA A 688 19.08 -23.10 -0.43
CA ALA A 688 18.21 -24.20 -0.83
C ALA A 688 18.79 -25.00 -2.01
N THR A 689 18.43 -26.29 -2.05
CA THR A 689 18.63 -27.17 -3.19
C THR A 689 17.27 -27.54 -3.78
N HIS A 690 17.16 -27.50 -5.10
CA HIS A 690 16.00 -27.94 -5.86
C HIS A 690 16.36 -29.17 -6.69
N LYS A 691 15.58 -30.25 -6.58
CA LYS A 691 15.77 -31.48 -7.35
C LYS A 691 14.51 -31.81 -8.13
N VAL A 692 14.68 -32.08 -9.42
CA VAL A 692 13.60 -32.48 -10.32
C VAL A 692 13.73 -33.96 -10.59
N TYR A 693 12.61 -34.68 -10.46
CA TYR A 693 12.52 -36.10 -10.78
C TYR A 693 11.49 -36.32 -11.88
N LEU A 694 11.79 -37.22 -12.81
CA LEU A 694 10.89 -37.74 -13.83
C LEU A 694 10.74 -39.25 -13.58
N ASP A 695 9.52 -39.70 -13.28
CA ASP A 695 9.19 -41.11 -12.99
C ASP A 695 10.11 -41.75 -11.93
N GLY A 696 10.38 -40.98 -10.87
CA GLY A 696 11.22 -41.39 -9.75
C GLY A 696 12.74 -41.35 -9.99
N ARG A 697 13.20 -40.98 -11.19
CA ARG A 697 14.62 -40.77 -11.50
C ARG A 697 14.97 -39.30 -11.42
N GLN A 698 16.09 -38.95 -10.77
CA GLN A 698 16.54 -37.56 -10.74
C GLN A 698 16.93 -37.11 -12.14
N ALA A 699 16.25 -36.10 -12.64
CA ALA A 699 16.34 -35.58 -14.00
C ALA A 699 17.20 -34.30 -14.04
N GLY A 700 17.11 -33.45 -13.01
CA GLY A 700 17.92 -32.24 -12.86
C GLY A 700 18.07 -31.81 -11.39
N ALA A 701 19.05 -30.96 -11.12
CA ALA A 701 19.25 -30.36 -9.81
C ALA A 701 19.85 -28.96 -9.92
N LEU A 702 19.49 -28.11 -8.96
CA LEU A 702 20.07 -26.79 -8.73
C LEU A 702 20.44 -26.72 -7.25
N ASP A 703 21.74 -26.64 -6.96
CA ASP A 703 22.26 -26.71 -5.60
C ASP A 703 22.73 -25.34 -5.10
N GLU A 704 22.58 -25.10 -3.80
CA GLU A 704 23.14 -23.96 -3.06
C GLU A 704 22.74 -22.55 -3.56
N VAL A 705 21.52 -22.40 -4.10
CA VAL A 705 20.94 -21.07 -4.38
C VAL A 705 20.34 -20.45 -3.11
N TRP A 706 20.14 -19.14 -3.10
CA TRP A 706 19.38 -18.46 -2.05
C TRP A 706 17.95 -18.99 -2.00
N ALA A 707 17.50 -19.35 -0.80
CA ALA A 707 16.08 -19.54 -0.57
C ALA A 707 15.35 -18.22 -0.83
N LEU A 708 14.21 -18.29 -1.53
CA LEU A 708 13.38 -17.10 -1.74
C LEU A 708 12.72 -16.71 -0.41
N ILE A 709 13.18 -15.60 0.14
CA ILE A 709 12.77 -14.98 1.40
C ILE A 709 12.33 -13.52 1.17
N GLY A 710 11.86 -12.85 2.24
CA GLY A 710 11.24 -11.53 2.11
C GLY A 710 9.86 -11.64 1.45
N PHE A 711 9.62 -10.85 0.40
CA PHE A 711 8.38 -10.91 -0.39
C PHE A 711 8.46 -11.82 -1.62
N ALA A 712 9.61 -12.46 -1.89
CA ALA A 712 9.76 -13.40 -3.00
C ALA A 712 9.42 -14.85 -2.57
N PRO A 713 8.74 -15.65 -3.41
CA PRO A 713 8.00 -15.25 -4.61
C PRO A 713 6.83 -14.32 -4.25
N PHE A 714 6.62 -13.24 -5.03
CA PHE A 714 5.54 -12.29 -4.76
C PHE A 714 4.26 -12.66 -5.49
N SER A 715 4.34 -12.93 -6.79
CA SER A 715 3.19 -13.48 -7.51
C SER A 715 2.87 -14.91 -7.06
N GLY A 716 1.57 -15.23 -6.97
CA GLY A 716 1.08 -16.55 -6.54
C GLY A 716 1.36 -17.72 -7.50
N ILE A 717 0.83 -18.91 -7.18
CA ILE A 717 1.04 -20.15 -7.97
C ILE A 717 0.04 -20.27 -9.12
N ASP A 718 0.53 -20.55 -10.33
CA ASP A 718 -0.25 -20.89 -11.52
C ASP A 718 0.06 -22.31 -12.03
N VAL A 719 -0.95 -22.97 -12.60
CA VAL A 719 -0.87 -24.34 -13.14
C VAL A 719 -1.19 -24.33 -14.63
N GLY A 720 -0.29 -24.90 -15.45
CA GLY A 720 -0.44 -25.00 -16.90
C GLY A 720 -0.12 -23.70 -17.68
N VAL A 721 0.33 -22.64 -17.00
CA VAL A 721 0.54 -21.29 -17.55
C VAL A 721 1.37 -20.45 -16.55
N ASN A 722 2.00 -19.36 -17.00
CA ASN A 722 2.49 -18.28 -16.13
C ASN A 722 1.63 -17.02 -16.38
N ARG A 723 0.80 -16.62 -15.41
CA ARG A 723 -0.03 -15.41 -15.53
C ARG A 723 0.64 -14.20 -14.91
N GLY A 724 0.51 -13.04 -15.55
CA GLY A 724 1.06 -11.78 -15.05
C GLY A 724 2.57 -11.70 -15.24
N GLY A 725 3.31 -11.34 -14.18
CA GLY A 725 4.77 -11.16 -14.24
C GLY A 725 5.47 -12.50 -14.49
N PRO A 726 6.36 -12.60 -15.49
CA PRO A 726 7.00 -13.87 -15.81
C PRO A 726 8.16 -14.17 -14.86
N VAL A 727 8.27 -15.41 -14.40
CA VAL A 727 9.46 -15.91 -13.69
C VAL A 727 10.69 -15.89 -14.62
N HIS A 728 10.49 -16.29 -15.88
CA HIS A 728 11.53 -16.37 -16.90
C HIS A 728 11.24 -15.41 -18.04
N TRP A 729 11.92 -14.26 -18.07
CA TRP A 729 11.64 -13.20 -19.04
C TRP A 729 11.88 -13.60 -20.51
N GLY A 730 13.00 -14.27 -20.80
CA GLY A 730 13.31 -14.68 -22.18
C GLY A 730 12.30 -15.67 -22.78
N LEU A 731 11.71 -16.54 -21.96
CA LEU A 731 10.65 -17.47 -22.35
C LEU A 731 9.34 -16.71 -22.61
N TYR A 732 9.04 -15.72 -21.78
CA TYR A 732 7.88 -14.85 -21.95
C TYR A 732 7.95 -14.00 -23.22
N GLU A 733 9.12 -13.44 -23.54
CA GLU A 733 9.32 -12.69 -24.80
C GLU A 733 9.08 -13.55 -26.04
N GLN A 734 9.37 -14.86 -25.96
CA GLN A 734 9.20 -15.79 -27.08
C GLN A 734 7.77 -16.34 -27.18
N HIS A 735 7.10 -16.58 -26.04
CA HIS A 735 5.88 -17.38 -25.99
C HIS A 735 4.72 -16.78 -25.17
N GLY A 736 4.89 -15.58 -24.61
CA GLY A 736 3.92 -14.96 -23.69
C GLY A 736 3.72 -15.79 -22.42
N SER A 737 2.46 -16.04 -22.04
CA SER A 737 2.09 -16.85 -20.86
C SER A 737 2.51 -18.33 -20.96
N TYR A 738 2.88 -18.76 -22.17
CA TYR A 738 3.39 -20.09 -22.53
C TYR A 738 2.53 -21.24 -21.96
N ARG A 739 1.23 -21.20 -22.28
CA ARG A 739 0.26 -22.22 -21.87
C ARG A 739 0.64 -23.61 -22.36
N TYR A 740 0.57 -24.61 -21.47
CA TYR A 740 0.82 -25.99 -21.82
C TYR A 740 -0.20 -26.52 -22.84
N THR A 741 0.29 -27.12 -23.93
CA THR A 741 -0.53 -27.62 -25.04
C THR A 741 -0.96 -29.08 -24.88
N GLY A 742 -0.29 -29.83 -24.00
CA GLY A 742 -0.63 -31.21 -23.67
C GLY A 742 -1.69 -31.31 -22.58
N LYS A 743 -1.89 -32.52 -22.05
CA LYS A 743 -2.86 -32.76 -20.99
C LYS A 743 -2.17 -32.81 -19.63
N LEU A 744 -2.30 -31.71 -18.89
CA LEU A 744 -1.94 -31.65 -17.47
C LEU A 744 -3.14 -32.15 -16.65
N HIS A 745 -2.95 -33.04 -15.68
CA HIS A 745 -4.04 -33.55 -14.84
C HIS A 745 -4.13 -32.81 -13.52
N SER A 746 -3.00 -32.66 -12.82
CA SER A 746 -2.97 -31.97 -11.53
C SER A 746 -1.57 -31.52 -11.14
N VAL A 747 -1.52 -30.50 -10.28
CA VAL A 747 -0.32 -30.11 -9.56
C VAL A 747 -0.63 -30.13 -8.06
N ARG A 748 0.08 -30.94 -7.30
CA ARG A 748 -0.12 -31.11 -5.86
C ARG A 748 1.09 -30.61 -5.08
N TYR A 749 0.87 -29.59 -4.26
CA TYR A 749 1.83 -29.09 -3.29
C TYR A 749 1.71 -29.85 -1.97
N VAL A 750 2.84 -30.33 -1.46
CA VAL A 750 2.97 -30.98 -0.16
C VAL A 750 4.06 -30.24 0.63
N PRO A 751 3.68 -29.34 1.55
CA PRO A 751 4.65 -28.66 2.41
C PRO A 751 5.29 -29.65 3.39
N GLY A 752 6.58 -29.47 3.64
CA GLY A 752 7.40 -30.23 4.59
C GLY A 752 7.78 -29.40 5.82
N PRO A 753 8.76 -29.85 6.62
CA PRO A 753 9.20 -29.15 7.82
C PRO A 753 9.67 -27.71 7.53
N ARG A 754 9.34 -26.79 8.44
CA ARG A 754 9.86 -25.42 8.47
C ARG A 754 11.33 -25.42 8.91
N THR A 755 12.07 -24.40 8.51
CA THR A 755 13.45 -24.19 8.93
C THR A 755 13.52 -23.75 10.39
N ASP A 756 14.62 -24.05 11.07
CA ASP A 756 14.88 -23.63 12.45
C ASP A 756 14.98 -22.11 12.65
N TYR A 757 15.28 -21.38 11.57
CA TYR A 757 15.28 -19.91 11.51
C TYR A 757 13.97 -19.29 11.02
N ASP A 758 12.86 -20.04 10.94
CA ASP A 758 11.53 -19.46 10.65
C ASP A 758 10.97 -18.75 11.91
N PRO A 759 10.74 -17.43 11.88
CA PRO A 759 10.19 -16.71 13.03
C PRO A 759 8.83 -17.23 13.50
N GLU A 760 7.98 -17.72 12.60
CA GLU A 760 6.68 -18.29 12.99
C GLU A 760 6.86 -19.59 13.77
N LEU A 761 7.83 -20.44 13.38
CA LEU A 761 8.15 -21.66 14.11
C LEU A 761 8.75 -21.33 15.50
N ILE A 762 9.66 -20.35 15.56
CA ILE A 762 10.25 -19.89 16.82
C ILE A 762 9.13 -19.40 17.77
N ALA A 763 8.20 -18.58 17.27
CA ALA A 763 7.09 -18.06 18.06
C ALA A 763 6.12 -19.15 18.55
N GLU A 764 5.91 -20.21 17.76
CA GLU A 764 5.12 -21.38 18.15
C GLU A 764 5.82 -22.20 19.24
N LEU A 765 7.12 -22.47 19.10
CA LEU A 765 7.90 -23.24 20.08
C LEU A 765 8.00 -22.53 21.43
N GLU A 766 8.22 -21.21 21.44
CA GLU A 766 8.25 -20.42 22.67
C GLU A 766 6.91 -20.48 23.42
N ARG A 767 5.79 -20.35 22.70
CA ARG A 767 4.45 -20.48 23.28
C ARG A 767 4.22 -21.87 23.88
N ASP A 768 4.65 -22.92 23.20
CA ASP A 768 4.44 -24.29 23.67
C ASP A 768 5.31 -24.58 24.92
N VAL A 769 6.49 -23.96 25.04
CA VAL A 769 7.32 -23.99 26.26
C VAL A 769 6.66 -23.23 27.40
N GLU A 770 6.13 -22.02 27.14
CA GLU A 770 5.36 -21.24 28.13
C GLU A 770 4.17 -22.04 28.67
N ALA A 771 3.38 -22.64 27.76
CA ALA A 771 2.19 -23.43 28.12
C ALA A 771 2.50 -24.76 28.83
N ALA A 772 3.74 -25.27 28.73
CA ALA A 772 4.18 -26.47 29.44
C ALA A 772 4.85 -26.16 30.79
N GLY A 773 5.16 -24.89 31.06
CA GLY A 773 5.74 -24.39 32.31
C GLY A 773 4.71 -23.91 33.34
N ASP A 774 3.49 -23.60 32.90
CA ASP A 774 2.28 -23.36 33.72
C ASP A 774 1.55 -24.67 34.04
#